data_AF-A0A8J8BX52-F1
#
_entry.id   AF-A0A8J8BX52-F1
#
_cell.length_a   1.000
_cell.length_b   1.000
_cell.length_c   1.000
_cell.angle_alpha   90.00
_cell.angle_beta   90.00
_cell.angle_gamma   90.00
#
_symmetry.space_group_name_H-M   'P 1'
#
loop_
_entity.id
_entity.type
_entity.pdbx_description
1 polymer ?
#
loop_
_entity_poly.entity_id
_entity_poly.type
_entity_poly.pdbx_seq_one_letter_code
_entity_poly.pdbx_strand_id
1 'polypeptide(L)'
;MKGRKLLVCILVFVIIAVTLPPVTSQPYWTVMVYMDGDNDLESAALDDFNELESAGSNTDVNIVVQIDRIPGYSTADGDWTTTRRYYVTTDPGGYNSTIVSSMISDLGELNMGNPTTLIDFVNWAQTNYPADYYLLVLWDHGDGWKTRSAQVFQKGPLTKVEKREPVKGICYDDTNTDYLTTPDIDTALTTITGGGATPIDVIGFDACLMGMLEIDYEVSPYGSYFVGSEESVPMDGWDYQATMNWLLANPTSTPDLVAARIVTDYMNFYGVLGIETHSAVDLSQVSAVTGAVNTLATNLMNNIDTYFYDILNARDLAEEYMDTDFIDLYDFAEQLQTITPDVSIQNDCQNVMNAVTSAVIQEGHGAGNAGSHGISIYFPYGAGDYLSRYETDTQFAQDTSWDEFLQTYYTTVPPPLHAVALIDDDNGRDYEDFEDYYTQALDALSIQYDYYDTSIFGSPTLAYLQAHVIVIWFTGSDFTNTLTPTDENNLISYLTGGGGLFLSSQDYVWDLKADGRYPSLFLRSYLHTVNEGEDTGVNNLGGVDGNEVGDGLGPYQMCWAGGSCTFMDYADWVTKDAASGYAFYNEDVEYVAITYSGVYDVIFCAFRFEGIGEFLHRQEVMASIFNFLGPIPAFGSLADIFSTYTFFVAGNSAYCTDVLGSAKIAFALGQGGASDNPEGRTDTILTTVEHDTGNLIPLGGPAINPIAVEFGNYFGITYNYQPGVSFEIYADSQSIFLDLTLYPLEDVAIIYLAEHNGRYVLLVWGFGWEGTYAASVFLGDIANWQAYLGTHMVMLRWVDVNTDGLVQANEISVEAST
;
A
#
# COMPACT_ATOMS: atom_id res chain seq x y z
N MET A 1 -10.95 -102.26 -33.22
CA MET A 1 -10.95 -101.95 -34.67
C MET A 1 -12.35 -101.50 -35.07
N LYS A 2 -12.44 -100.32 -35.72
CA LYS A 2 -13.60 -99.73 -36.42
C LYS A 2 -14.78 -99.32 -35.52
N GLY A 3 -15.33 -98.10 -35.53
CA GLY A 3 -15.08 -96.88 -36.28
C GLY A 3 -16.07 -95.83 -35.79
N ARG A 4 -15.59 -94.61 -35.50
CA ARG A 4 -16.42 -93.46 -35.10
C ARG A 4 -17.24 -92.97 -36.30
N LYS A 5 -18.54 -92.73 -36.12
CA LYS A 5 -19.36 -91.87 -36.99
C LYS A 5 -19.68 -90.59 -36.23
N LEU A 6 -19.15 -89.48 -36.71
CA LEU A 6 -19.40 -88.13 -36.25
C LEU A 6 -20.59 -87.58 -37.06
N LEU A 7 -21.66 -87.16 -36.39
CA LEU A 7 -22.73 -86.38 -37.00
C LEU A 7 -22.31 -84.90 -36.91
N VAL A 8 -22.15 -84.25 -38.06
CA VAL A 8 -21.87 -82.81 -38.17
C VAL A 8 -23.19 -82.13 -38.51
N CYS A 9 -23.70 -81.31 -37.58
CA CYS A 9 -24.74 -80.33 -37.87
C CYS A 9 -24.08 -79.08 -38.44
N ILE A 10 -24.35 -78.77 -39.71
CA ILE A 10 -23.91 -77.53 -40.36
C ILE A 10 -24.96 -76.45 -40.02
N LEU A 11 -24.61 -75.53 -39.13
CA LEU A 11 -25.29 -74.24 -38.99
C LEU A 11 -24.72 -73.29 -40.05
N VAL A 12 -25.57 -72.85 -40.97
CA VAL A 12 -25.25 -71.80 -41.94
C VAL A 12 -25.43 -70.46 -41.23
N PHE A 13 -24.33 -69.79 -40.88
CA PHE A 13 -24.34 -68.38 -40.51
C PHE A 13 -24.39 -67.55 -41.80
N VAL A 14 -25.47 -66.79 -41.95
CA VAL A 14 -25.55 -65.71 -42.94
C VAL A 14 -24.74 -64.55 -42.36
N ILE A 15 -23.54 -64.32 -42.90
CA ILE A 15 -22.74 -63.12 -42.62
C ILE A 15 -23.36 -61.99 -43.45
N ILE A 16 -24.19 -61.16 -42.80
CA ILE A 16 -24.49 -59.82 -43.31
C ILE A 16 -23.26 -58.98 -42.94
N ALA A 17 -22.48 -58.57 -43.94
CA ALA A 17 -21.47 -57.55 -43.76
C ALA A 17 -22.19 -56.24 -43.44
N VAL A 18 -22.32 -55.92 -42.15
CA VAL A 18 -22.59 -54.56 -41.70
C VAL A 18 -21.29 -53.80 -41.90
N THR A 19 -21.22 -52.99 -42.94
CA THR A 19 -20.20 -51.93 -43.03
C THR A 19 -20.50 -50.96 -41.90
N LEU A 20 -19.76 -51.05 -40.78
CA LEU A 20 -19.69 -49.96 -39.83
C LEU A 20 -19.15 -48.74 -40.60
N PRO A 21 -19.77 -47.55 -40.50
CA PRO A 21 -19.13 -46.35 -41.01
C PRO A 21 -17.74 -46.22 -40.36
N PRO A 22 -16.74 -45.68 -41.07
CA PRO A 22 -15.47 -45.38 -40.43
C PRO A 22 -15.75 -44.50 -39.21
N VAL A 23 -15.23 -44.90 -38.05
CA VAL A 23 -15.11 -43.99 -36.92
C VAL A 23 -14.13 -42.92 -37.39
N THR A 24 -14.64 -41.77 -37.83
CA THR A 24 -13.83 -40.56 -37.91
C THR A 24 -13.42 -40.27 -36.47
N SER A 25 -12.13 -40.40 -36.14
CA SER A 25 -11.67 -39.97 -34.82
C SER A 25 -12.02 -38.49 -34.67
N GLN A 26 -12.72 -38.16 -33.60
CA GLN A 26 -12.94 -36.78 -33.20
C GLN A 26 -11.57 -36.15 -32.96
N PRO A 27 -11.33 -34.90 -33.42
CA PRO A 27 -10.12 -34.16 -33.08
C PRO A 27 -9.91 -34.11 -31.56
N TYR A 28 -8.65 -34.07 -31.11
CA TYR A 28 -8.34 -33.94 -29.69
C TYR A 28 -8.59 -32.53 -29.20
N TRP A 29 -8.28 -31.51 -30.01
CA TRP A 29 -8.39 -30.11 -29.62
C TRP A 29 -9.24 -29.29 -30.60
N THR A 30 -10.03 -28.37 -30.06
CA THR A 30 -10.55 -27.21 -30.79
C THR A 30 -10.08 -25.94 -30.09
N VAL A 31 -9.26 -25.17 -30.80
CA VAL A 31 -8.79 -23.84 -30.39
C VAL A 31 -9.73 -22.79 -30.97
N MET A 32 -10.31 -21.97 -30.09
CA MET A 32 -11.29 -20.93 -30.40
C MET A 32 -10.67 -19.59 -30.05
N VAL A 33 -10.35 -18.78 -31.05
CA VAL A 33 -9.78 -17.43 -30.83
C VAL A 33 -10.86 -16.39 -31.12
N TYR A 34 -11.28 -15.68 -30.09
CA TYR A 34 -12.20 -14.56 -30.16
C TYR A 34 -11.36 -13.28 -30.17
N MET A 35 -11.18 -12.72 -31.37
CA MET A 35 -10.18 -11.70 -31.66
C MET A 35 -10.86 -10.38 -31.97
N ASP A 36 -10.92 -9.50 -30.97
CA ASP A 36 -11.52 -8.19 -31.12
C ASP A 36 -10.48 -7.19 -31.59
N GLY A 37 -10.40 -6.97 -32.91
CA GLY A 37 -9.55 -5.96 -33.52
C GLY A 37 -10.30 -4.68 -33.88
N ASP A 38 -11.50 -4.47 -33.34
CA ASP A 38 -12.30 -3.25 -33.54
C ASP A 38 -11.81 -2.10 -32.64
N ASN A 39 -10.50 -1.82 -32.71
CA ASN A 39 -9.81 -0.76 -31.96
C ASN A 39 -8.40 -0.52 -32.55
N ASP A 40 -7.50 0.15 -31.81
CA ASP A 40 -6.15 0.47 -32.27
C ASP A 40 -5.18 -0.72 -32.37
N LEU A 41 -5.58 -1.91 -31.93
CA LEU A 41 -4.85 -3.18 -32.10
C LEU A 41 -5.20 -3.92 -33.40
N GLU A 42 -6.01 -3.34 -34.30
CA GLU A 42 -6.42 -3.96 -35.58
C GLU A 42 -5.26 -4.59 -36.38
N SER A 43 -4.07 -3.97 -36.37
CA SER A 43 -2.90 -4.50 -37.07
C SER A 43 -2.32 -5.75 -36.40
N ALA A 44 -2.28 -5.77 -35.06
CA ALA A 44 -1.79 -6.92 -34.30
C ALA A 44 -2.72 -8.13 -34.45
N ALA A 45 -4.04 -7.91 -34.43
CA ALA A 45 -5.02 -8.97 -34.70
C ALA A 45 -4.77 -9.66 -36.06
N LEU A 46 -4.44 -8.89 -37.10
CA LEU A 46 -4.11 -9.45 -38.41
C LEU A 46 -2.78 -10.21 -38.39
N ASP A 47 -1.77 -9.71 -37.69
CA ASP A 47 -0.47 -10.38 -37.59
C ASP A 47 -0.59 -11.71 -36.82
N ASP A 48 -1.34 -11.76 -35.72
CA ASP A 48 -1.62 -12.99 -34.96
C ASP A 48 -2.48 -13.98 -35.73
N PHE A 49 -3.43 -13.50 -36.54
CA PHE A 49 -4.14 -14.37 -37.46
C PHE A 49 -3.15 -15.07 -38.42
N ASN A 50 -2.18 -14.34 -38.97
CA ASN A 50 -1.15 -14.92 -39.84
C ASN A 50 -0.20 -15.87 -39.08
N GLU A 51 0.02 -15.66 -37.78
CA GLU A 51 0.73 -16.64 -36.94
C GLU A 51 -0.03 -17.96 -36.81
N LEU A 52 -1.34 -17.89 -36.55
CA LEU A 52 -2.22 -19.06 -36.52
C LEU A 52 -2.21 -19.81 -37.87
N GLU A 53 -2.16 -19.09 -38.99
CA GLU A 53 -2.05 -19.67 -40.33
C GLU A 53 -0.70 -20.36 -40.59
N SER A 54 0.35 -20.04 -39.83
CA SER A 54 1.62 -20.75 -39.95
C SER A 54 1.53 -22.22 -39.50
N ALA A 55 0.59 -22.52 -38.58
CA ALA A 55 0.27 -23.87 -38.12
C ALA A 55 -0.94 -24.43 -38.89
N GLY A 56 -2.09 -23.74 -38.80
CA GLY A 56 -3.37 -24.14 -39.38
C GLY A 56 -3.99 -25.41 -38.76
N SER A 57 -5.25 -25.66 -39.10
CA SER A 57 -5.98 -26.84 -38.59
C SER A 57 -5.58 -28.14 -39.32
N ASN A 58 -5.68 -29.28 -38.63
CA ASN A 58 -5.47 -30.61 -39.21
C ASN A 58 -6.57 -31.61 -38.77
N THR A 59 -6.34 -32.93 -38.90
CA THR A 59 -7.32 -33.95 -38.52
C THR A 59 -7.48 -34.16 -37.02
N ASP A 60 -6.51 -33.71 -36.24
CA ASP A 60 -6.40 -33.94 -34.79
C ASP A 60 -6.61 -32.65 -33.98
N VAL A 61 -6.49 -31.48 -34.61
CA VAL A 61 -6.67 -30.15 -33.99
C VAL A 61 -7.42 -29.23 -34.95
N ASN A 62 -8.52 -28.65 -34.48
CA ASN A 62 -9.22 -27.56 -35.16
C ASN A 62 -8.75 -26.21 -34.60
N ILE A 63 -8.55 -25.22 -35.46
CA ILE A 63 -8.31 -23.83 -35.09
C ILE A 63 -9.36 -22.97 -35.80
N VAL A 64 -10.18 -22.27 -35.03
CA VAL A 64 -11.23 -21.39 -35.54
C VAL A 64 -11.11 -20.01 -34.92
N VAL A 65 -11.32 -18.99 -35.76
CA VAL A 65 -11.20 -17.58 -35.37
C VAL A 65 -12.51 -16.88 -35.67
N GLN A 66 -13.02 -16.10 -34.72
CA GLN A 66 -13.92 -14.99 -35.00
C GLN A 66 -13.14 -13.70 -34.80
N ILE A 67 -13.00 -12.92 -35.86
CA ILE A 67 -12.23 -11.68 -35.87
C ILE A 67 -13.14 -10.51 -36.26
N ASP A 68 -13.03 -9.40 -35.53
CA ASP A 68 -13.63 -8.11 -35.91
C ASP A 68 -12.58 -7.04 -36.20
N ARG A 69 -12.94 -6.03 -36.99
CA ARG A 69 -12.04 -4.97 -37.43
C ARG A 69 -12.76 -3.63 -37.55
N ILE A 70 -12.04 -2.57 -37.18
CA ILE A 70 -12.47 -1.18 -37.32
C ILE A 70 -11.91 -0.52 -38.59
N PRO A 71 -12.55 0.53 -39.16
CA PRO A 71 -11.89 1.40 -40.12
C PRO A 71 -10.80 2.29 -39.48
N GLY A 72 -9.60 2.30 -40.05
CA GLY A 72 -8.67 3.43 -39.94
C GLY A 72 -7.29 3.16 -39.34
N TYR A 73 -7.05 1.99 -38.76
CA TYR A 73 -5.73 1.63 -38.21
C TYR A 73 -4.91 0.77 -39.19
N SER A 74 -5.55 -0.08 -39.99
CA SER A 74 -4.93 -0.88 -41.05
C SER A 74 -5.69 -0.77 -42.37
N THR A 75 -4.98 -0.97 -43.49
CA THR A 75 -5.58 -1.14 -44.82
C THR A 75 -5.26 -2.51 -45.43
N ALA A 76 -4.69 -3.41 -44.62
CA ALA A 76 -4.32 -4.75 -45.03
C ALA A 76 -5.56 -5.62 -45.30
N ASP A 77 -5.35 -6.71 -46.04
CA ASP A 77 -6.36 -7.74 -46.33
C ASP A 77 -7.69 -7.24 -46.91
N GLY A 78 -7.64 -6.12 -47.63
CA GLY A 78 -8.80 -5.55 -48.30
C GLY A 78 -9.65 -4.62 -47.43
N ASP A 79 -9.15 -4.20 -46.26
CA ASP A 79 -9.73 -3.11 -45.45
C ASP A 79 -11.22 -3.32 -45.17
N TRP A 80 -11.56 -4.50 -44.66
CA TRP A 80 -12.92 -4.86 -44.28
C TRP A 80 -13.18 -4.53 -42.82
N THR A 81 -14.42 -4.18 -42.50
CA THR A 81 -14.85 -3.65 -41.21
C THR A 81 -16.11 -4.39 -40.75
N THR A 82 -15.99 -5.70 -40.61
CA THR A 82 -17.12 -6.61 -40.35
C THR A 82 -16.60 -7.80 -39.58
N THR A 83 -17.36 -8.31 -38.62
CA THR A 83 -17.03 -9.54 -37.93
C THR A 83 -17.09 -10.76 -38.85
N ARG A 84 -16.05 -11.60 -38.83
CA ARG A 84 -15.91 -12.77 -39.70
C ARG A 84 -15.47 -14.01 -38.96
N ARG A 85 -15.94 -15.17 -39.43
CA ARG A 85 -15.50 -16.49 -38.93
C ARG A 85 -14.66 -17.22 -39.95
N TYR A 86 -13.60 -17.85 -39.47
CA TYR A 86 -12.66 -18.61 -40.28
C TYR A 86 -12.41 -20.00 -39.71
N TYR A 87 -12.20 -20.95 -40.62
CA TYR A 87 -11.48 -22.19 -40.31
C TYR A 87 -10.04 -21.97 -40.75
N VAL A 88 -9.12 -21.93 -39.80
CA VAL A 88 -7.72 -21.56 -40.10
C VAL A 88 -7.06 -22.70 -40.84
N THR A 89 -6.50 -22.41 -42.01
CA THR A 89 -5.76 -23.38 -42.83
C THR A 89 -4.30 -22.98 -42.93
N THR A 90 -3.40 -23.96 -42.96
CA THR A 90 -1.97 -23.68 -43.07
C THR A 90 -1.66 -22.88 -44.33
N ASP A 91 -0.99 -21.74 -44.19
CA ASP A 91 -0.52 -20.98 -45.34
C ASP A 91 0.70 -21.69 -45.97
N PRO A 92 0.62 -22.15 -47.23
CA PRO A 92 1.76 -22.77 -47.91
C PRO A 92 2.95 -21.81 -48.14
N GLY A 93 2.75 -20.50 -48.01
CA GLY A 93 3.77 -19.45 -48.02
C GLY A 93 4.44 -19.20 -46.67
N GLY A 94 3.92 -19.78 -45.57
CA GLY A 94 4.34 -19.49 -44.20
C GLY A 94 3.81 -18.14 -43.70
N TYR A 95 4.36 -17.66 -42.58
CA TYR A 95 4.01 -16.35 -42.01
C TYR A 95 4.19 -15.23 -43.04
N ASN A 96 3.10 -14.56 -43.40
CA ASN A 96 3.07 -13.42 -44.29
C ASN A 96 1.97 -12.43 -43.86
N SER A 97 1.59 -11.48 -44.71
CA SER A 97 0.68 -10.38 -44.37
C SER A 97 -0.65 -10.49 -45.14
N THR A 98 -1.17 -11.69 -45.33
CA THR A 98 -2.40 -11.92 -46.08
C THR A 98 -3.13 -13.14 -45.58
N ILE A 99 -4.37 -12.95 -45.15
CA ILE A 99 -5.24 -14.04 -44.69
C ILE A 99 -5.61 -14.93 -45.89
N VAL A 100 -5.15 -16.18 -45.89
CA VAL A 100 -5.46 -17.17 -46.93
C VAL A 100 -6.52 -18.19 -46.51
N SER A 101 -6.88 -18.20 -45.24
CA SER A 101 -7.83 -19.12 -44.62
C SER A 101 -9.23 -19.00 -45.21
N SER A 102 -9.94 -20.12 -45.17
CA SER A 102 -11.29 -20.20 -45.71
C SER A 102 -12.27 -19.46 -44.78
N MET A 103 -12.72 -18.29 -45.22
CA MET A 103 -13.83 -17.57 -44.58
C MET A 103 -15.08 -18.44 -44.61
N ILE A 104 -15.63 -18.73 -43.44
CA ILE A 104 -16.86 -19.52 -43.27
C ILE A 104 -18.09 -18.62 -43.41
N SER A 105 -18.04 -17.45 -42.76
CA SER A 105 -19.13 -16.48 -42.78
C SER A 105 -18.63 -15.08 -42.52
N ASP A 106 -19.25 -14.13 -43.22
CA ASP A 106 -19.24 -12.70 -42.88
C ASP A 106 -20.55 -12.43 -42.13
N LEU A 107 -20.43 -12.00 -40.87
CA LEU A 107 -21.57 -11.82 -39.96
C LEU A 107 -22.12 -10.39 -40.01
N GLY A 108 -21.50 -9.51 -40.81
CA GLY A 108 -21.62 -8.06 -40.65
C GLY A 108 -20.94 -7.59 -39.37
N GLU A 109 -21.18 -6.35 -38.99
CA GLU A 109 -20.71 -5.83 -37.70
C GLU A 109 -21.46 -6.44 -36.53
N LEU A 110 -20.72 -6.90 -35.52
CA LEU A 110 -21.22 -7.36 -34.24
C LEU A 110 -20.52 -6.59 -33.13
N ASN A 111 -21.21 -6.46 -32.00
CA ASN A 111 -20.61 -5.94 -30.79
C ASN A 111 -19.78 -7.06 -30.14
N MET A 112 -18.46 -6.97 -30.20
CA MET A 112 -17.56 -7.97 -29.62
C MET A 112 -17.47 -7.88 -28.09
N GLY A 113 -17.75 -6.72 -27.51
CA GLY A 113 -17.98 -6.49 -26.08
C GLY A 113 -19.29 -7.06 -25.54
N ASN A 114 -20.20 -7.58 -26.38
CA ASN A 114 -21.46 -8.17 -25.93
C ASN A 114 -21.31 -9.65 -25.56
N PRO A 115 -21.74 -10.10 -24.36
CA PRO A 115 -21.63 -11.50 -23.96
C PRO A 115 -22.39 -12.46 -24.90
N THR A 116 -23.45 -12.01 -25.56
CA THR A 116 -24.20 -12.82 -26.53
C THR A 116 -23.36 -13.17 -27.76
N THR A 117 -22.46 -12.29 -28.19
CA THR A 117 -21.58 -12.51 -29.34
C THR A 117 -20.56 -13.61 -29.04
N LEU A 118 -19.96 -13.58 -27.83
CA LEU A 118 -19.07 -14.64 -27.34
C LEU A 118 -19.82 -15.98 -27.19
N ILE A 119 -21.02 -15.97 -26.58
CA ILE A 119 -21.87 -17.16 -26.46
C ILE A 119 -22.16 -17.79 -27.84
N ASP A 120 -22.52 -16.99 -28.84
CA ASP A 120 -22.81 -17.50 -30.18
C ASP A 120 -21.57 -18.11 -30.84
N PHE A 121 -20.41 -17.47 -30.71
CA PHE A 121 -19.15 -17.97 -31.25
C PHE A 121 -18.77 -19.32 -30.66
N VAL A 122 -18.73 -19.44 -29.33
CA VAL A 122 -18.30 -20.67 -28.67
C VAL A 122 -19.28 -21.81 -28.94
N ASN A 123 -20.59 -21.57 -28.87
CA ASN A 123 -21.59 -22.59 -29.19
C ASN A 123 -21.50 -23.04 -30.65
N TRP A 124 -21.26 -22.10 -31.57
CA TRP A 124 -21.04 -22.42 -32.98
C TRP A 124 -19.78 -23.27 -33.15
N ALA A 125 -18.67 -22.93 -32.49
CA ALA A 125 -17.42 -23.67 -32.57
C ALA A 125 -17.57 -25.10 -32.03
N GLN A 126 -18.11 -25.26 -30.82
CA GLN A 126 -18.36 -26.58 -30.20
C GLN A 126 -19.32 -27.44 -31.04
N THR A 127 -20.32 -26.83 -31.68
CA THR A 127 -21.28 -27.56 -32.53
C THR A 127 -20.66 -28.05 -33.84
N ASN A 128 -19.85 -27.22 -34.49
CA ASN A 128 -19.33 -27.50 -35.84
C ASN A 128 -17.97 -28.20 -35.82
N TYR A 129 -17.19 -28.01 -34.76
CA TYR A 129 -15.84 -28.53 -34.57
C TYR A 129 -15.72 -29.21 -33.20
N PRO A 130 -16.45 -30.31 -32.96
CA PRO A 130 -16.38 -31.02 -31.70
C PRO A 130 -14.99 -31.62 -31.50
N ALA A 131 -14.43 -31.46 -30.31
CA ALA A 131 -13.14 -32.02 -29.89
C ALA A 131 -13.22 -32.63 -28.49
N ASP A 132 -12.18 -33.37 -28.09
CA ASP A 132 -12.07 -33.89 -26.73
C ASP A 132 -11.78 -32.78 -25.71
N TYR A 133 -11.01 -31.76 -26.12
CA TYR A 133 -10.63 -30.59 -25.33
C TYR A 133 -10.85 -29.27 -26.08
N TYR A 134 -11.11 -28.20 -25.34
CA TYR A 134 -11.31 -26.84 -25.86
C TYR A 134 -10.36 -25.82 -25.21
N LEU A 135 -9.71 -25.03 -26.06
CA LEU A 135 -9.00 -23.81 -25.67
C LEU A 135 -9.83 -22.62 -26.17
N LEU A 136 -10.27 -21.76 -25.26
CA LEU A 136 -10.89 -20.47 -25.58
C LEU A 136 -9.89 -19.36 -25.32
N VAL A 137 -9.57 -18.57 -26.33
CA VAL A 137 -8.74 -17.38 -26.21
C VAL A 137 -9.58 -16.14 -26.42
N LEU A 138 -9.57 -15.22 -25.46
CA LEU A 138 -10.05 -13.85 -25.62
C LEU A 138 -8.83 -12.97 -25.87
N TRP A 139 -8.76 -12.38 -27.05
CA TRP A 139 -7.64 -11.58 -27.52
C TRP A 139 -8.12 -10.15 -27.70
N ASP A 140 -7.46 -9.20 -27.02
CA ASP A 140 -7.54 -7.75 -27.21
C ASP A 140 -6.74 -6.98 -26.12
N HIS A 141 -7.00 -5.68 -25.94
CA HIS A 141 -6.77 -4.95 -24.69
C HIS A 141 -7.42 -5.63 -23.47
N GLY A 142 -6.79 -5.41 -22.31
CA GLY A 142 -7.31 -5.77 -20.99
C GLY A 142 -6.94 -4.69 -19.97
N ASP A 143 -7.72 -4.58 -18.92
CA ASP A 143 -7.45 -3.67 -17.79
C ASP A 143 -7.77 -4.36 -16.43
N GLY A 144 -7.79 -5.71 -16.40
CA GLY A 144 -8.28 -6.48 -15.26
C GLY A 144 -9.80 -6.33 -15.08
N TRP A 145 -10.27 -6.21 -13.83
CA TRP A 145 -11.69 -5.90 -13.53
C TRP A 145 -11.98 -4.39 -13.50
N LYS A 146 -10.93 -3.54 -13.48
CA LYS A 146 -11.06 -2.09 -13.39
C LYS A 146 -10.55 -1.37 -14.63
N THR A 147 -10.58 -0.05 -14.59
CA THR A 147 -10.10 0.79 -15.70
C THR A 147 -8.79 1.43 -15.34
N ARG A 148 -7.92 1.58 -16.34
CA ARG A 148 -6.87 2.59 -16.35
C ARG A 148 -7.42 3.93 -15.89
N SER A 149 -6.90 4.45 -14.78
CA SER A 149 -7.02 5.85 -14.40
C SER A 149 -6.65 6.70 -15.63
N ALA A 150 -7.52 7.61 -16.04
CA ALA A 150 -7.25 8.53 -17.15
C ALA A 150 -6.24 9.63 -16.77
N GLN A 151 -5.21 9.28 -16.00
CA GLN A 151 -3.97 10.01 -15.94
C GLN A 151 -2.93 9.14 -16.63
N VAL A 152 -2.52 9.58 -17.83
CA VAL A 152 -1.22 9.34 -18.50
C VAL A 152 -1.40 9.43 -20.03
N PHE A 153 -1.05 10.61 -20.56
CA PHE A 153 -0.73 10.99 -21.96
C PHE A 153 -1.81 11.22 -23.05
N GLN A 154 -3.01 11.70 -22.73
CA GLN A 154 -3.81 12.41 -23.76
C GLN A 154 -3.52 13.92 -23.78
N LYS A 155 -2.97 14.39 -24.91
CA LYS A 155 -2.61 15.79 -25.14
C LYS A 155 -3.87 16.61 -25.47
N GLY A 156 -4.56 17.14 -24.46
CA GLY A 156 -5.63 18.13 -24.64
C GLY A 156 -6.60 18.25 -23.46
N PRO A 157 -7.20 19.43 -23.20
CA PRO A 157 -8.10 19.61 -22.07
C PRO A 157 -9.44 18.92 -22.33
N LEU A 158 -9.77 17.88 -21.55
CA LEU A 158 -11.11 17.34 -21.47
C LEU A 158 -11.94 18.18 -20.49
N THR A 159 -13.02 18.78 -21.00
CA THR A 159 -13.97 19.54 -20.20
C THR A 159 -14.78 18.62 -19.30
N LYS A 160 -14.96 19.02 -18.03
CA LYS A 160 -15.76 18.46 -16.90
C LYS A 160 -17.20 17.96 -17.22
N VAL A 161 -17.44 17.17 -18.26
CA VAL A 161 -18.76 16.63 -18.57
C VAL A 161 -18.69 15.11 -18.57
N GLU A 162 -19.27 14.54 -17.52
CA GLU A 162 -19.62 13.12 -17.35
C GLU A 162 -18.42 12.15 -17.26
N LYS A 163 -17.72 12.20 -16.11
CA LYS A 163 -17.11 10.98 -15.54
C LYS A 163 -18.25 9.96 -15.33
N ARG A 164 -18.54 9.15 -16.34
CA ARG A 164 -18.93 7.78 -16.05
C ARG A 164 -17.64 7.14 -15.55
N GLU A 165 -17.64 6.69 -14.30
CA GLU A 165 -16.62 5.76 -13.80
C GLU A 165 -16.45 4.69 -14.88
N PRO A 166 -15.31 4.59 -15.57
CA PRO A 166 -15.19 3.59 -16.62
C PRO A 166 -15.23 2.22 -15.93
N VAL A 167 -16.29 1.45 -16.14
CA VAL A 167 -16.19 0.00 -16.04
C VAL A 167 -15.25 -0.42 -17.16
N LYS A 168 -14.47 -1.47 -17.04
CA LYS A 168 -13.50 -1.89 -18.06
C LYS A 168 -13.17 -3.36 -17.82
N GLY A 169 -12.74 -4.04 -18.87
CA GLY A 169 -12.60 -5.49 -18.91
C GLY A 169 -11.73 -5.88 -20.08
N ILE A 170 -12.21 -6.78 -20.94
CA ILE A 170 -11.48 -7.32 -22.10
C ILE A 170 -12.35 -7.20 -23.38
N CYS A 171 -11.75 -7.26 -24.57
CA CYS A 171 -12.45 -7.17 -25.87
C CYS A 171 -13.23 -5.84 -26.03
N TYR A 172 -12.48 -4.76 -26.19
CA TYR A 172 -12.91 -3.39 -26.47
C TYR A 172 -13.29 -3.21 -27.94
N ASP A 173 -14.59 -3.00 -28.13
CA ASP A 173 -15.19 -2.67 -29.41
C ASP A 173 -15.43 -1.17 -29.49
N ASP A 174 -14.52 -0.43 -30.15
CA ASP A 174 -14.57 1.02 -30.27
C ASP A 174 -15.74 1.48 -31.15
N THR A 175 -16.13 0.69 -32.15
CA THR A 175 -17.30 0.99 -32.99
C THR A 175 -18.58 1.00 -32.18
N ASN A 176 -18.71 0.15 -31.16
CA ASN A 176 -19.87 0.07 -30.28
C ASN A 176 -19.69 0.74 -28.93
N THR A 177 -18.48 1.19 -28.60
CA THR A 177 -18.10 1.76 -27.30
C THR A 177 -18.46 0.82 -26.14
N ASP A 178 -18.15 -0.46 -26.31
CA ASP A 178 -18.51 -1.54 -25.40
C ASP A 178 -17.33 -2.51 -25.18
N TYR A 179 -17.38 -3.30 -24.11
CA TYR A 179 -16.37 -4.30 -23.77
C TYR A 179 -16.96 -5.37 -22.85
N LEU A 180 -16.34 -6.55 -22.80
CA LEU A 180 -16.73 -7.60 -21.87
C LEU A 180 -16.24 -7.26 -20.46
N THR A 181 -17.16 -6.89 -19.59
CA THR A 181 -16.89 -6.71 -18.16
C THR A 181 -16.73 -8.05 -17.44
N THR A 182 -16.17 -8.06 -16.22
CA THR A 182 -16.10 -9.27 -15.37
C THR A 182 -17.48 -9.95 -15.21
N PRO A 183 -18.58 -9.22 -14.93
CA PRO A 183 -19.94 -9.81 -14.94
C PRO A 183 -20.44 -10.31 -16.29
N ASP A 184 -20.01 -9.71 -17.42
CA ASP A 184 -20.36 -10.21 -18.75
C ASP A 184 -19.65 -11.52 -19.07
N ILE A 185 -18.38 -11.66 -18.64
CA ILE A 185 -17.62 -12.90 -18.73
C ILE A 185 -18.32 -14.01 -17.95
N ASP A 186 -18.73 -13.78 -16.71
CA ASP A 186 -19.53 -14.72 -15.92
C ASP A 186 -20.83 -15.12 -16.64
N THR A 187 -21.57 -14.13 -17.14
CA THR A 187 -22.82 -14.36 -17.88
C THR A 187 -22.60 -15.24 -19.10
N ALA A 188 -21.55 -14.95 -19.88
CA ALA A 188 -21.19 -15.70 -21.07
C ALA A 188 -20.78 -17.14 -20.72
N LEU A 189 -19.84 -17.30 -19.79
CA LEU A 189 -19.28 -18.60 -19.43
C LEU A 189 -20.28 -19.47 -18.67
N THR A 190 -21.14 -18.90 -17.83
CA THR A 190 -22.31 -19.59 -17.25
C THR A 190 -23.16 -20.20 -18.34
N THR A 191 -23.46 -19.43 -19.39
CA THR A 191 -24.32 -19.89 -20.48
C THR A 191 -23.64 -20.97 -21.32
N ILE A 192 -22.36 -20.77 -21.67
CA ILE A 192 -21.55 -21.69 -22.49
C ILE A 192 -21.39 -23.05 -21.79
N THR A 193 -21.09 -23.04 -20.49
CA THR A 193 -20.75 -24.25 -19.73
C THR A 193 -21.95 -24.86 -19.00
N GLY A 194 -23.13 -24.23 -19.07
CA GLY A 194 -24.32 -24.64 -18.32
C GLY A 194 -24.15 -24.49 -16.80
N GLY A 195 -23.51 -23.40 -16.37
CA GLY A 195 -23.17 -23.12 -14.96
C GLY A 195 -22.05 -24.02 -14.44
N GLY A 196 -21.03 -24.29 -15.26
CA GLY A 196 -19.89 -25.15 -14.92
C GLY A 196 -20.15 -26.66 -15.08
N ALA A 197 -21.29 -27.05 -15.66
CA ALA A 197 -21.61 -28.47 -15.89
C ALA A 197 -20.70 -29.12 -16.96
N THR A 198 -20.26 -28.32 -17.94
CA THR A 198 -19.29 -28.69 -18.97
C THR A 198 -18.24 -27.57 -19.08
N PRO A 199 -17.23 -27.56 -18.21
CA PRO A 199 -16.18 -26.54 -18.23
C PRO A 199 -15.39 -26.55 -19.55
N ILE A 200 -14.82 -25.40 -19.90
CA ILE A 200 -13.79 -25.27 -20.92
C ILE A 200 -12.47 -25.77 -20.33
N ASP A 201 -11.65 -26.47 -21.11
CA ASP A 201 -10.42 -27.06 -20.58
C ASP A 201 -9.35 -26.00 -20.30
N VAL A 202 -9.17 -25.03 -21.20
CA VAL A 202 -8.28 -23.89 -21.00
C VAL A 202 -8.99 -22.60 -21.43
N ILE A 203 -9.01 -21.62 -20.54
CA ILE A 203 -9.45 -20.24 -20.82
C ILE A 203 -8.21 -19.36 -20.79
N GLY A 204 -7.96 -18.63 -21.87
CA GLY A 204 -6.76 -17.83 -22.04
C GLY A 204 -7.11 -16.40 -22.39
N PHE A 205 -6.56 -15.44 -21.65
CA PHE A 205 -6.69 -14.03 -21.97
C PHE A 205 -5.34 -13.53 -22.50
N ASP A 206 -5.31 -13.25 -23.80
CA ASP A 206 -4.19 -12.59 -24.48
C ASP A 206 -4.45 -11.09 -24.41
N ALA A 207 -4.30 -10.56 -23.20
CA ALA A 207 -4.68 -9.20 -22.82
C ALA A 207 -3.95 -8.77 -21.53
N CYS A 208 -3.81 -7.45 -21.34
CA CYS A 208 -3.09 -6.86 -20.21
C CYS A 208 -3.83 -7.06 -18.87
N LEU A 209 -3.08 -7.23 -17.78
CA LEU A 209 -3.57 -7.17 -16.38
C LEU A 209 -4.65 -8.20 -16.01
N MET A 210 -4.78 -9.29 -16.76
CA MET A 210 -5.83 -10.29 -16.55
C MET A 210 -5.43 -11.44 -15.62
N GLY A 211 -4.14 -11.59 -15.33
CA GLY A 211 -3.57 -12.59 -14.42
C GLY A 211 -3.76 -12.19 -12.96
N MET A 212 -5.01 -12.17 -12.49
CA MET A 212 -5.35 -11.69 -11.14
C MET A 212 -6.39 -12.58 -10.47
N LEU A 213 -6.37 -12.62 -9.13
CA LEU A 213 -7.22 -13.50 -8.33
C LEU A 213 -8.72 -13.25 -8.56
N GLU A 214 -9.11 -12.01 -8.79
CA GLU A 214 -10.49 -11.61 -9.10
C GLU A 214 -11.01 -12.30 -10.36
N ILE A 215 -10.19 -12.34 -11.41
CA ILE A 215 -10.55 -12.96 -12.70
C ILE A 215 -10.48 -14.48 -12.58
N ASP A 216 -9.43 -15.02 -11.94
CA ASP A 216 -9.29 -16.44 -11.65
C ASP A 216 -10.52 -16.98 -10.90
N TYR A 217 -10.98 -16.24 -9.89
CA TYR A 217 -12.16 -16.60 -9.11
C TYR A 217 -13.42 -16.62 -9.98
N GLU A 218 -13.63 -15.58 -10.79
CA GLU A 218 -14.80 -15.45 -11.67
C GLU A 218 -14.87 -16.60 -12.70
N VAL A 219 -13.74 -16.99 -13.29
CA VAL A 219 -13.72 -18.04 -14.32
C VAL A 219 -13.59 -19.45 -13.76
N SER A 220 -13.23 -19.61 -12.48
CA SER A 220 -12.98 -20.92 -11.85
C SER A 220 -14.12 -21.94 -11.95
N PRO A 221 -15.42 -21.56 -11.94
CA PRO A 221 -16.50 -22.54 -12.13
C PRO A 221 -16.60 -23.05 -13.57
N TYR A 222 -16.01 -22.35 -14.53
CA TYR A 222 -16.24 -22.53 -15.96
C TYR A 222 -15.02 -23.05 -16.73
N GLY A 223 -13.83 -23.00 -16.13
CA GLY A 223 -12.59 -23.48 -16.72
C GLY A 223 -11.91 -24.57 -15.90
N SER A 224 -10.97 -25.31 -16.50
CA SER A 224 -10.03 -26.17 -15.75
C SER A 224 -8.69 -25.49 -15.50
N TYR A 225 -8.20 -24.74 -16.50
CA TYR A 225 -6.99 -23.94 -16.40
C TYR A 225 -7.22 -22.54 -16.95
N PHE A 226 -6.60 -21.54 -16.32
CA PHE A 226 -6.55 -20.16 -16.80
C PHE A 226 -5.13 -19.80 -17.23
N VAL A 227 -5.02 -18.92 -18.23
CA VAL A 227 -3.74 -18.37 -18.70
C VAL A 227 -3.88 -16.86 -18.89
N GLY A 228 -3.03 -16.06 -18.23
CA GLY A 228 -3.11 -14.60 -18.22
C GLY A 228 -1.82 -13.93 -17.74
N SER A 229 -1.70 -12.62 -17.96
CA SER A 229 -0.55 -11.81 -17.55
C SER A 229 -0.94 -10.89 -16.40
N GLU A 230 -0.11 -10.84 -15.36
CA GLU A 230 -0.26 -9.85 -14.27
C GLU A 230 0.06 -8.43 -14.76
N GLU A 231 0.93 -8.32 -15.76
CA GLU A 231 1.40 -7.07 -16.36
C GLU A 231 0.74 -6.80 -17.73
N SER A 232 1.02 -5.63 -18.30
CA SER A 232 0.78 -5.32 -19.70
C SER A 232 1.47 -6.31 -20.64
N VAL A 233 0.70 -6.80 -21.60
CA VAL A 233 1.16 -7.66 -22.68
C VAL A 233 1.64 -6.79 -23.86
N PRO A 234 2.83 -7.04 -24.45
CA PRO A 234 3.27 -6.32 -25.64
C PRO A 234 2.30 -6.52 -26.80
N MET A 235 2.25 -5.54 -27.72
CA MET A 235 1.30 -5.52 -28.85
C MET A 235 1.27 -6.80 -29.71
N ASP A 236 2.38 -7.55 -29.78
CA ASP A 236 2.46 -8.82 -30.52
C ASP A 236 1.71 -9.99 -29.83
N GLY A 237 1.29 -9.87 -28.57
CA GLY A 237 0.50 -10.90 -27.88
C GLY A 237 1.24 -12.23 -27.64
N TRP A 238 0.52 -13.34 -27.77
CA TRP A 238 1.10 -14.68 -27.64
C TRP A 238 1.86 -15.11 -28.90
N ASP A 239 2.93 -15.92 -28.73
CA ASP A 239 3.57 -16.63 -29.86
C ASP A 239 2.68 -17.81 -30.30
N TYR A 240 1.63 -17.48 -31.06
CA TYR A 240 0.67 -18.44 -31.61
C TYR A 240 1.35 -19.41 -32.55
N GLN A 241 2.35 -18.94 -33.31
CA GLN A 241 3.14 -19.78 -34.20
C GLN A 241 3.81 -20.93 -33.43
N ALA A 242 4.56 -20.65 -32.36
CA ALA A 242 5.27 -21.67 -31.59
C ALA A 242 4.30 -22.61 -30.88
N THR A 243 3.27 -22.05 -30.24
CA THR A 243 2.33 -22.82 -29.43
C THR A 243 1.50 -23.76 -30.30
N MET A 244 0.91 -23.26 -31.39
CA MET A 244 0.06 -24.08 -32.25
C MET A 244 0.86 -25.14 -33.00
N ASN A 245 2.06 -24.82 -33.50
CA ASN A 245 2.91 -25.83 -34.14
C ASN A 245 3.30 -26.96 -33.17
N TRP A 246 3.55 -26.63 -31.90
CA TRP A 246 3.80 -27.66 -30.89
C TRP A 246 2.55 -28.50 -30.61
N LEU A 247 1.37 -27.90 -30.52
CA LEU A 247 0.11 -28.62 -30.27
C LEU A 247 -0.22 -29.57 -31.43
N LEU A 248 -0.04 -29.14 -32.69
CA LEU A 248 -0.20 -30.02 -33.85
C LEU A 248 0.74 -31.23 -33.84
N ALA A 249 1.94 -31.07 -33.29
CA ALA A 249 2.90 -32.16 -33.13
C ALA A 249 2.62 -33.06 -31.92
N ASN A 250 1.87 -32.54 -30.93
CA ASN A 250 1.53 -33.22 -29.68
C ASN A 250 0.02 -33.14 -29.40
N PRO A 251 -0.85 -33.61 -30.31
CA PRO A 251 -2.29 -33.34 -30.20
C PRO A 251 -2.94 -34.09 -29.04
N THR A 252 -2.28 -35.10 -28.46
CA THR A 252 -2.79 -35.83 -27.28
C THR A 252 -2.37 -35.19 -25.95
N SER A 253 -1.76 -34.01 -25.96
CA SER A 253 -1.40 -33.28 -24.74
C SER A 253 -2.64 -32.96 -23.91
N THR A 254 -2.48 -33.04 -22.59
CA THR A 254 -3.51 -32.70 -21.61
C THR A 254 -3.61 -31.18 -21.43
N PRO A 255 -4.75 -30.66 -20.93
CA PRO A 255 -4.96 -29.22 -20.80
C PRO A 255 -3.91 -28.47 -19.98
N ASP A 256 -3.42 -29.04 -18.87
CA ASP A 256 -2.33 -28.50 -18.05
C ASP A 256 -1.05 -28.27 -18.87
N LEU A 257 -0.69 -29.24 -19.72
CA LEU A 257 0.50 -29.13 -20.57
C LEU A 257 0.33 -28.10 -21.68
N VAL A 258 -0.90 -27.89 -22.18
CA VAL A 258 -1.18 -26.85 -23.17
C VAL A 258 -1.14 -25.46 -22.52
N ALA A 259 -1.74 -25.30 -21.34
CA ALA A 259 -1.70 -24.05 -20.58
C ALA A 259 -0.24 -23.65 -20.22
N ALA A 260 0.54 -24.57 -19.64
CA ALA A 260 1.94 -24.32 -19.32
C ALA A 260 2.81 -24.06 -20.56
N ARG A 261 2.43 -24.66 -21.70
CA ARG A 261 3.13 -24.45 -22.97
C ARG A 261 2.99 -23.02 -23.48
N ILE A 262 1.79 -22.44 -23.38
CA ILE A 262 1.53 -21.05 -23.79
C ILE A 262 2.49 -20.10 -23.05
N VAL A 263 2.53 -20.22 -21.72
CA VAL A 263 3.44 -19.44 -20.86
C VAL A 263 4.90 -19.64 -21.26
N THR A 264 5.32 -20.89 -21.48
CA THR A 264 6.70 -21.19 -21.87
C THR A 264 7.08 -20.53 -23.20
N ASP A 265 6.20 -20.59 -24.20
CA ASP A 265 6.48 -20.01 -25.52
C ASP A 265 6.47 -18.48 -25.47
N TYR A 266 5.52 -17.88 -24.75
CA TYR A 266 5.47 -16.44 -24.48
C TYR A 266 6.79 -15.92 -23.88
N MET A 267 7.28 -16.56 -22.82
CA MET A 267 8.52 -16.15 -22.16
C MET A 267 9.77 -16.43 -23.02
N ASN A 268 9.74 -17.44 -23.90
CA ASN A 268 10.83 -17.65 -24.86
C ASN A 268 10.86 -16.59 -25.96
N PHE A 269 9.69 -16.05 -26.32
CA PHE A 269 9.53 -15.04 -27.37
C PHE A 269 10.06 -13.68 -26.91
N TYR A 270 9.63 -13.20 -25.74
CA TYR A 270 10.06 -11.90 -25.21
C TYR A 270 11.36 -11.94 -24.40
N GLY A 271 11.67 -13.09 -23.78
CA GLY A 271 12.84 -13.27 -22.93
C GLY A 271 12.59 -12.86 -21.48
N VAL A 272 13.66 -12.64 -20.73
CA VAL A 272 13.63 -12.49 -19.25
C VAL A 272 14.21 -11.16 -18.75
N LEU A 273 14.40 -10.18 -19.64
CA LEU A 273 15.07 -8.91 -19.29
C LEU A 273 14.11 -7.72 -19.19
N GLY A 274 12.88 -7.84 -19.70
CA GLY A 274 11.87 -6.79 -19.63
C GLY A 274 10.95 -6.94 -18.42
N ILE A 275 9.73 -6.44 -18.57
CA ILE A 275 8.66 -6.45 -17.55
C ILE A 275 7.63 -7.54 -17.83
N GLU A 276 7.79 -8.33 -18.88
CA GLU A 276 6.79 -9.30 -19.33
C GLU A 276 6.53 -10.35 -18.24
N THR A 277 5.25 -10.62 -17.95
CA THR A 277 4.81 -11.68 -17.04
C THR A 277 3.78 -12.57 -17.72
N HIS A 278 3.74 -13.84 -17.36
CA HIS A 278 2.66 -14.72 -17.80
C HIS A 278 2.55 -15.95 -16.90
N SER A 279 1.32 -16.40 -16.63
CA SER A 279 1.07 -17.55 -15.76
C SER A 279 -0.04 -18.44 -16.28
N ALA A 280 0.01 -19.70 -15.84
CA ALA A 280 -1.01 -20.71 -16.03
C ALA A 280 -1.46 -21.22 -14.65
N VAL A 281 -2.75 -21.12 -14.37
CA VAL A 281 -3.36 -21.40 -13.06
C VAL A 281 -4.30 -22.60 -13.16
N ASP A 282 -4.20 -23.56 -12.24
CA ASP A 282 -5.18 -24.62 -12.02
C ASP A 282 -6.39 -24.06 -11.27
N LEU A 283 -7.49 -23.88 -11.99
CA LEU A 283 -8.71 -23.25 -11.47
C LEU A 283 -9.36 -24.08 -10.35
N SER A 284 -9.05 -25.37 -10.24
CA SER A 284 -9.53 -26.19 -9.11
C SER A 284 -8.91 -25.79 -7.77
N GLN A 285 -7.76 -25.10 -7.78
CA GLN A 285 -7.06 -24.65 -6.58
C GLN A 285 -7.45 -23.23 -6.14
N VAL A 286 -8.15 -22.46 -6.98
CA VAL A 286 -8.51 -21.06 -6.69
C VAL A 286 -9.31 -20.93 -5.40
N SER A 287 -10.21 -21.88 -5.10
CA SER A 287 -10.94 -21.91 -3.83
C SER A 287 -10.05 -22.02 -2.57
N ALA A 288 -8.86 -22.62 -2.69
CA ALA A 288 -7.89 -22.68 -1.61
C ALA A 288 -7.12 -21.36 -1.47
N VAL A 289 -6.78 -20.72 -2.60
CA VAL A 289 -6.16 -19.37 -2.61
C VAL A 289 -7.10 -18.37 -1.96
N THR A 290 -8.35 -18.29 -2.41
CA THR A 290 -9.34 -17.35 -1.85
C THR A 290 -9.64 -17.62 -0.38
N GLY A 291 -9.71 -18.88 0.05
CA GLY A 291 -9.85 -19.23 1.45
C GLY A 291 -8.68 -18.75 2.33
N ALA A 292 -7.46 -18.82 1.82
CA ALA A 292 -6.27 -18.32 2.51
C ALA A 292 -6.27 -16.78 2.59
N VAL A 293 -6.54 -16.10 1.47
CA VAL A 293 -6.63 -14.63 1.41
C VAL A 293 -7.73 -14.11 2.33
N ASN A 294 -8.92 -14.73 2.32
CA ASN A 294 -10.02 -14.34 3.20
C ASN A 294 -9.64 -14.47 4.69
N THR A 295 -8.87 -15.50 5.05
CA THR A 295 -8.39 -15.70 6.42
C THR A 295 -7.39 -14.61 6.81
N LEU A 296 -6.42 -14.31 5.94
CA LEU A 296 -5.47 -13.22 6.12
C LEU A 296 -6.20 -11.89 6.28
N ALA A 297 -7.09 -11.54 5.34
CA ALA A 297 -7.88 -10.30 5.36
C ALA A 297 -8.62 -10.11 6.69
N THR A 298 -9.29 -11.17 7.17
CA THR A 298 -9.99 -11.15 8.46
C THR A 298 -9.02 -10.91 9.62
N ASN A 299 -7.84 -11.51 9.59
CA ASN A 299 -6.84 -11.35 10.65
C ASN A 299 -6.24 -9.93 10.64
N LEU A 300 -5.92 -9.38 9.46
CA LEU A 300 -5.41 -8.02 9.31
C LEU A 300 -6.43 -6.98 9.79
N MET A 301 -7.69 -7.09 9.39
CA MET A 301 -8.76 -6.20 9.88
C MET A 301 -8.86 -6.16 11.40
N ASN A 302 -8.78 -7.32 12.06
CA ASN A 302 -8.94 -7.41 13.51
C ASN A 302 -7.75 -6.82 14.28
N ASN A 303 -6.61 -6.63 13.62
CA ASN A 303 -5.37 -6.13 14.24
C ASN A 303 -4.81 -4.88 13.53
N ILE A 304 -5.65 -4.19 12.76
CA ILE A 304 -5.25 -3.07 11.90
C ILE A 304 -4.56 -1.96 12.70
N ASP A 305 -5.06 -1.61 13.88
CA ASP A 305 -4.47 -0.59 14.75
C ASP A 305 -3.06 -0.93 15.23
N THR A 306 -2.71 -2.23 15.28
CA THR A 306 -1.39 -2.70 15.76
C THR A 306 -0.40 -2.86 14.63
N TYR A 307 -0.84 -3.36 13.48
CA TYR A 307 0.03 -3.76 12.37
C TYR A 307 -0.18 -2.89 11.12
N PHE A 308 -0.75 -1.70 11.28
CA PHE A 308 -1.00 -0.76 10.18
C PHE A 308 0.25 -0.51 9.32
N TYR A 309 1.37 -0.15 9.96
CA TYR A 309 2.63 0.13 9.25
C TYR A 309 3.28 -1.14 8.69
N ASP A 310 3.08 -2.31 9.30
CA ASP A 310 3.56 -3.56 8.72
C ASP A 310 2.85 -3.83 7.38
N ILE A 311 1.54 -3.55 7.32
CA ILE A 311 0.70 -3.70 6.12
C ILE A 311 1.09 -2.67 5.06
N LEU A 312 1.22 -1.40 5.44
CA LEU A 312 1.65 -0.32 4.53
C LEU A 312 3.01 -0.67 3.91
N ASN A 313 4.01 -0.97 4.73
CA ASN A 313 5.35 -1.31 4.26
C ASN A 313 5.36 -2.57 3.38
N ALA A 314 4.54 -3.58 3.73
CA ALA A 314 4.44 -4.79 2.91
C ALA A 314 3.81 -4.52 1.54
N ARG A 315 2.81 -3.64 1.49
CA ARG A 315 2.17 -3.22 0.24
C ARG A 315 3.14 -2.42 -0.64
N ASP A 316 3.92 -1.51 -0.05
CA ASP A 316 4.91 -0.68 -0.80
C ASP A 316 6.13 -1.46 -1.27
N LEU A 317 6.44 -2.59 -0.63
CA LEU A 317 7.53 -3.47 -1.04
C LEU A 317 7.09 -4.57 -2.02
N ALA A 318 5.78 -4.82 -2.13
CA ALA A 318 5.27 -5.83 -3.05
C ALA A 318 5.47 -5.38 -4.50
N GLU A 319 5.76 -6.34 -5.39
CA GLU A 319 5.80 -6.10 -6.83
C GLU A 319 4.48 -5.50 -7.31
N GLU A 320 4.57 -4.41 -8.07
CA GLU A 320 3.44 -3.70 -8.69
C GLU A 320 3.52 -3.82 -10.21
N TYR A 321 2.40 -3.54 -10.88
CA TYR A 321 2.32 -3.58 -12.33
C TYR A 321 2.07 -2.19 -12.93
N MET A 322 1.90 -2.10 -14.25
CA MET A 322 1.58 -0.82 -14.93
C MET A 322 0.42 -0.04 -14.27
N ASP A 323 -0.55 -0.75 -13.69
CA ASP A 323 -1.53 -0.18 -12.77
C ASP A 323 -1.12 -0.53 -11.34
N THR A 324 -0.65 0.47 -10.58
CA THR A 324 -0.07 0.31 -9.24
C THR A 324 -1.08 -0.12 -8.18
N ASP A 325 -2.37 -0.15 -8.53
CA ASP A 325 -3.39 -0.72 -7.66
C ASP A 325 -3.41 -2.26 -7.68
N PHE A 326 -2.65 -2.88 -8.59
CA PHE A 326 -2.49 -4.32 -8.67
C PHE A 326 -1.09 -4.69 -8.18
N ILE A 327 -1.06 -5.53 -7.15
CA ILE A 327 0.19 -6.03 -6.55
C ILE A 327 0.27 -7.55 -6.65
N ASP A 328 1.47 -8.11 -6.67
CA ASP A 328 1.66 -9.56 -6.59
C ASP A 328 1.17 -10.10 -5.23
N LEU A 329 0.26 -11.08 -5.27
CA LEU A 329 -0.36 -11.61 -4.06
C LEU A 329 0.62 -12.43 -3.20
N TYR A 330 1.53 -13.16 -3.84
CA TYR A 330 2.51 -13.97 -3.12
C TYR A 330 3.54 -13.05 -2.46
N ASP A 331 4.08 -12.09 -3.20
CA ASP A 331 5.12 -11.18 -2.74
C ASP A 331 4.59 -10.31 -1.59
N PHE A 332 3.37 -9.75 -1.70
CA PHE A 332 2.73 -9.06 -0.58
C PHE A 332 2.69 -9.94 0.69
N ALA A 333 2.31 -11.21 0.56
CA ALA A 333 2.31 -12.14 1.69
C ALA A 333 3.73 -12.43 2.22
N GLU A 334 4.74 -12.52 1.35
CA GLU A 334 6.15 -12.71 1.72
C GLU A 334 6.72 -11.50 2.47
N GLN A 335 6.48 -10.28 1.96
CA GLN A 335 6.89 -9.03 2.60
C GLN A 335 6.24 -8.91 3.98
N LEU A 336 4.91 -9.10 4.05
CA LEU A 336 4.19 -9.00 5.31
C LEU A 336 4.64 -10.06 6.33
N GLN A 337 4.89 -11.29 5.90
CA GLN A 337 5.44 -12.34 6.77
C GLN A 337 6.81 -11.95 7.34
N THR A 338 7.64 -11.28 6.53
CA THR A 338 9.00 -10.87 6.93
C THR A 338 8.99 -9.71 7.91
N ILE A 339 8.08 -8.75 7.72
CA ILE A 339 7.99 -7.52 8.51
C ILE A 339 7.30 -7.77 9.84
N THR A 340 6.16 -8.48 9.84
CA THR A 340 5.32 -8.57 11.02
C THR A 340 5.90 -9.51 12.09
N PRO A 341 5.87 -9.14 13.38
CA PRO A 341 6.25 -10.04 14.46
C PRO A 341 5.13 -11.04 14.85
N ASP A 342 3.92 -10.87 14.33
CA ASP A 342 2.76 -11.70 14.71
C ASP A 342 2.81 -13.09 14.07
N VAL A 343 2.97 -14.12 14.90
CA VAL A 343 3.04 -15.51 14.43
C VAL A 343 1.74 -15.96 13.76
N SER A 344 0.57 -15.41 14.13
CA SER A 344 -0.69 -15.76 13.46
C SER A 344 -0.72 -15.20 12.04
N ILE A 345 -0.37 -13.93 11.86
CA ILE A 345 -0.31 -13.29 10.53
C ILE A 345 0.76 -13.96 9.68
N GLN A 346 1.95 -14.25 10.22
CA GLN A 346 2.99 -14.99 9.50
C GLN A 346 2.52 -16.35 8.96
N ASN A 347 1.71 -17.08 9.74
CA ASN A 347 1.14 -18.35 9.31
C ASN A 347 0.08 -18.16 8.21
N ASP A 348 -0.75 -17.12 8.31
CA ASP A 348 -1.75 -16.81 7.28
C ASP A 348 -1.08 -16.42 5.96
N CYS A 349 -0.04 -15.58 6.00
CA CYS A 349 0.81 -15.28 4.84
C CYS A 349 1.43 -16.55 4.24
N GLN A 350 1.96 -17.46 5.07
CA GLN A 350 2.50 -18.72 4.59
C GLN A 350 1.44 -19.57 3.87
N ASN A 351 0.20 -19.55 4.35
CA ASN A 351 -0.91 -20.27 3.74
C ASN A 351 -1.26 -19.68 2.38
N VAL A 352 -1.24 -18.34 2.22
CA VAL A 352 -1.42 -17.67 0.93
C VAL A 352 -0.31 -18.10 -0.03
N MET A 353 0.96 -17.96 0.34
CA MET A 353 2.10 -18.36 -0.48
C MET A 353 2.04 -19.83 -0.93
N ASN A 354 1.68 -20.74 0.00
CA ASN A 354 1.52 -22.17 -0.31
C ASN A 354 0.35 -22.43 -1.28
N ALA A 355 -0.75 -21.69 -1.14
CA ALA A 355 -1.92 -21.83 -1.99
C ALA A 355 -1.62 -21.33 -3.41
N VAL A 356 -1.00 -20.17 -3.56
CA VAL A 356 -0.56 -19.63 -4.86
C VAL A 356 0.40 -20.61 -5.54
N THR A 357 1.44 -21.08 -4.83
CA THR A 357 2.39 -22.09 -5.34
C THR A 357 1.72 -23.38 -5.82
N SER A 358 0.59 -23.75 -5.19
CA SER A 358 -0.16 -24.95 -5.57
C SER A 358 -1.08 -24.72 -6.77
N ALA A 359 -1.57 -23.49 -6.94
CA ALA A 359 -2.48 -23.11 -8.03
C ALA A 359 -1.71 -22.79 -9.32
N VAL A 360 -0.58 -22.11 -9.25
CA VAL A 360 0.23 -21.72 -10.41
C VAL A 360 1.04 -22.92 -10.89
N ILE A 361 0.65 -23.49 -12.03
CA ILE A 361 1.30 -24.68 -12.61
C ILE A 361 2.50 -24.34 -13.49
N GLN A 362 2.56 -23.11 -13.99
CA GLN A 362 3.67 -22.53 -14.72
C GLN A 362 3.56 -21.02 -14.65
N GLU A 363 4.65 -20.33 -14.31
CA GLU A 363 4.80 -18.89 -14.49
C GLU A 363 6.12 -18.58 -15.20
N GLY A 364 6.21 -17.38 -15.75
CA GLY A 364 7.49 -16.75 -15.98
C GLY A 364 7.35 -15.22 -15.97
N HIS A 365 8.42 -14.56 -15.58
CA HIS A 365 8.51 -13.12 -15.51
C HIS A 365 9.89 -12.60 -15.96
N GLY A 366 9.92 -11.35 -16.40
CA GLY A 366 11.14 -10.62 -16.72
C GLY A 366 11.81 -10.00 -15.49
N ALA A 367 13.08 -9.63 -15.62
CA ALA A 367 13.87 -9.04 -14.53
C ALA A 367 13.37 -7.66 -14.05
N GLY A 368 12.47 -7.01 -14.81
CA GLY A 368 11.79 -5.79 -14.41
C GLY A 368 10.71 -6.02 -13.34
N ASN A 369 10.09 -7.20 -13.34
CA ASN A 369 9.04 -7.60 -12.40
C ASN A 369 9.50 -8.88 -11.67
N ALA A 370 10.56 -8.77 -10.88
CA ALA A 370 11.26 -9.92 -10.29
C ALA A 370 10.54 -10.54 -9.08
N GLY A 371 9.55 -9.84 -8.52
CA GLY A 371 8.67 -10.31 -7.44
C GLY A 371 7.40 -11.00 -7.94
N SER A 372 7.20 -11.17 -9.26
CA SER A 372 6.03 -11.84 -9.83
C SER A 372 6.00 -13.34 -9.55
N HIS A 373 4.83 -13.83 -9.16
CA HIS A 373 4.53 -15.24 -8.86
C HIS A 373 3.27 -15.75 -9.59
N GLY A 374 2.67 -14.94 -10.45
CA GLY A 374 1.68 -15.34 -11.44
C GLY A 374 0.22 -15.10 -11.07
N ILE A 375 -0.07 -14.50 -9.91
CA ILE A 375 -1.42 -14.05 -9.53
C ILE A 375 -1.30 -12.70 -8.81
N SER A 376 -1.80 -11.64 -9.44
CA SER A 376 -1.96 -10.35 -8.78
C SER A 376 -3.27 -10.23 -8.00
N ILE A 377 -3.41 -9.19 -7.19
CA ILE A 377 -4.64 -8.84 -6.46
C ILE A 377 -4.83 -7.32 -6.41
N TYR A 378 -6.08 -6.86 -6.37
CA TYR A 378 -6.38 -5.45 -6.17
C TYR A 378 -6.09 -5.00 -4.74
N PHE A 379 -5.08 -4.15 -4.56
CA PHE A 379 -4.79 -3.41 -3.34
C PHE A 379 -4.36 -1.99 -3.75
N PRO A 380 -5.32 -1.05 -3.91
CA PRO A 380 -5.03 0.28 -4.43
C PRO A 380 -3.97 1.04 -3.63
N TYR A 381 -3.25 1.97 -4.25
CA TYR A 381 -2.24 2.75 -3.51
C TYR A 381 -2.93 3.65 -2.46
N GLY A 382 -3.91 4.44 -2.90
CA GLY A 382 -4.63 5.39 -2.06
C GLY A 382 -6.11 5.06 -1.83
N ALA A 383 -6.72 5.66 -0.79
CA ALA A 383 -8.16 5.57 -0.57
C ALA A 383 -8.97 6.18 -1.72
N GLY A 384 -8.39 7.16 -2.43
CA GLY A 384 -9.00 7.77 -3.62
C GLY A 384 -9.10 6.82 -4.82
N ASP A 385 -8.27 5.79 -4.86
CA ASP A 385 -8.21 4.80 -5.94
C ASP A 385 -9.07 3.57 -5.65
N TYR A 386 -9.56 3.42 -4.41
CA TYR A 386 -10.55 2.41 -4.06
C TYR A 386 -11.89 2.68 -4.78
N LEU A 387 -12.26 1.79 -5.71
CA LEU A 387 -13.50 1.90 -6.44
C LEU A 387 -14.60 1.10 -5.74
N SER A 388 -15.62 1.77 -5.20
CA SER A 388 -16.78 1.11 -4.56
C SER A 388 -17.51 0.06 -5.40
N ARG A 389 -17.32 0.05 -6.73
CA ARG A 389 -17.87 -0.99 -7.61
C ARG A 389 -17.13 -2.32 -7.50
N TYR A 390 -15.95 -2.37 -6.87
CA TYR A 390 -15.25 -3.62 -6.56
C TYR A 390 -16.16 -4.62 -5.85
N GLU A 391 -16.96 -4.10 -4.92
CA GLU A 391 -17.96 -4.81 -4.10
C GLU A 391 -19.13 -5.38 -4.92
N THR A 392 -19.33 -4.93 -6.16
CA THR A 392 -20.46 -5.37 -7.02
C THR A 392 -20.03 -6.03 -8.32
N ASP A 393 -18.86 -5.66 -8.85
CA ASP A 393 -18.38 -6.06 -10.17
C ASP A 393 -17.51 -7.33 -10.09
N THR A 394 -17.05 -7.71 -8.89
CA THR A 394 -16.28 -8.93 -8.68
C THR A 394 -17.03 -9.87 -7.74
N GLN A 395 -17.15 -11.14 -8.10
CA GLN A 395 -17.72 -12.13 -7.19
C GLN A 395 -16.74 -12.44 -6.03
N PHE A 396 -15.43 -12.24 -6.25
CA PHE A 396 -14.38 -12.40 -5.24
C PHE A 396 -14.59 -11.46 -4.04
N ALA A 397 -14.81 -10.17 -4.26
CA ALA A 397 -15.09 -9.22 -3.18
C ALA A 397 -16.39 -9.60 -2.45
N GLN A 398 -17.43 -9.99 -3.19
CA GLN A 398 -18.72 -10.35 -2.59
C GLN A 398 -18.69 -11.59 -1.69
N ASP A 399 -17.78 -12.53 -1.96
CA ASP A 399 -17.70 -13.82 -1.25
C ASP A 399 -16.59 -13.89 -0.20
N THR A 400 -15.72 -12.87 -0.14
CA THR A 400 -14.59 -12.80 0.79
C THR A 400 -14.66 -11.51 1.61
N SER A 401 -13.70 -11.33 2.52
CA SER A 401 -13.54 -10.13 3.32
C SER A 401 -12.34 -9.28 2.89
N TRP A 402 -11.90 -9.42 1.64
CA TRP A 402 -10.78 -8.64 1.13
C TRP A 402 -11.15 -7.16 0.93
N ASP A 403 -12.30 -6.88 0.34
CA ASP A 403 -12.84 -5.52 0.18
C ASP A 403 -13.11 -4.86 1.54
N GLU A 404 -13.60 -5.61 2.52
CA GLU A 404 -13.85 -5.13 3.87
C GLU A 404 -12.52 -4.81 4.59
N PHE A 405 -11.48 -5.59 4.31
CA PHE A 405 -10.12 -5.29 4.74
C PHE A 405 -9.60 -3.99 4.13
N LEU A 406 -9.70 -3.84 2.81
CA LEU A 406 -9.29 -2.62 2.12
C LEU A 406 -10.02 -1.39 2.66
N GLN A 407 -11.35 -1.46 2.80
CA GLN A 407 -12.15 -0.38 3.38
C GLN A 407 -11.71 -0.06 4.81
N THR A 408 -11.45 -1.07 5.63
CA THR A 408 -10.96 -0.87 7.00
C THR A 408 -9.59 -0.21 7.00
N TYR A 409 -8.66 -0.66 6.15
CA TYR A 409 -7.33 -0.08 6.00
C TYR A 409 -7.38 1.40 5.61
N TYR A 410 -8.11 1.77 4.55
CA TYR A 410 -8.19 3.16 4.08
C TYR A 410 -8.98 4.10 4.99
N THR A 411 -9.83 3.57 5.86
CA THR A 411 -10.58 4.39 6.83
C THR A 411 -9.93 4.45 8.21
N THR A 412 -8.92 3.61 8.44
CA THR A 412 -8.12 3.64 9.67
C THR A 412 -7.15 4.80 9.58
N VAL A 413 -7.21 5.68 10.58
CA VAL A 413 -6.21 6.74 10.74
C VAL A 413 -4.89 6.06 11.12
N PRO A 414 -3.77 6.34 10.43
CA PRO A 414 -2.47 5.83 10.82
C PRO A 414 -2.22 6.03 12.33
N PRO A 415 -1.89 4.96 13.09
CA PRO A 415 -1.64 5.09 14.51
C PRO A 415 -0.40 5.97 14.76
N PRO A 416 -0.45 6.99 15.63
CA PRO A 416 0.74 7.80 15.91
C PRO A 416 1.79 6.97 16.67
N LEU A 417 3.03 6.94 16.17
CA LEU A 417 4.19 6.29 16.79
C LEU A 417 5.22 7.30 17.31
N HIS A 418 5.25 8.50 16.74
CA HIS A 418 6.32 9.48 16.97
C HIS A 418 5.77 10.82 17.43
N ALA A 419 6.62 11.62 18.10
CA ALA A 419 6.23 12.95 18.56
C ALA A 419 6.13 13.99 17.43
N VAL A 420 6.59 13.64 16.22
CA VAL A 420 6.62 14.51 15.05
C VAL A 420 5.74 13.89 13.97
N ALA A 421 4.79 14.65 13.43
CA ALA A 421 4.09 14.28 12.19
C ALA A 421 4.68 15.06 11.02
N LEU A 422 5.02 14.37 9.93
CA LEU A 422 5.26 14.95 8.62
C LEU A 422 4.01 14.74 7.76
N ILE A 423 3.26 15.81 7.55
CA ILE A 423 2.04 15.83 6.75
C ILE A 423 2.40 16.26 5.34
N ASP A 424 2.24 15.33 4.41
CA ASP A 424 2.29 15.56 2.97
C ASP A 424 0.90 15.90 2.45
N ASP A 425 0.72 17.15 2.05
CA ASP A 425 -0.53 17.71 1.51
C ASP A 425 -0.28 18.35 0.13
N ASP A 426 0.54 17.69 -0.69
CA ASP A 426 0.87 18.12 -2.06
C ASP A 426 -0.09 17.56 -3.13
N ASN A 427 -1.17 16.89 -2.68
CA ASN A 427 -2.20 16.22 -3.47
C ASN A 427 -1.66 15.05 -4.31
N GLY A 428 -0.68 14.29 -3.78
CA GLY A 428 -0.18 13.04 -4.34
C GLY A 428 0.58 13.25 -5.64
N ARG A 429 1.48 14.24 -5.68
CA ARG A 429 2.20 14.62 -6.91
C ARG A 429 3.60 14.00 -6.97
N ASP A 430 3.65 12.73 -7.37
CA ASP A 430 4.87 11.90 -7.43
C ASP A 430 5.94 12.30 -8.47
N TYR A 431 5.80 13.40 -9.22
CA TYR A 431 6.83 13.78 -10.21
C TYR A 431 7.99 14.59 -9.60
N GLU A 432 7.81 15.17 -8.41
CA GLU A 432 8.81 16.08 -7.80
C GLU A 432 9.39 15.58 -6.47
N ASP A 433 8.94 14.43 -5.96
CA ASP A 433 9.35 13.76 -4.72
C ASP A 433 9.61 14.78 -3.58
N PHE A 434 8.60 15.61 -3.26
CA PHE A 434 8.77 16.71 -2.32
C PHE A 434 9.03 16.23 -0.89
N GLU A 435 8.35 15.16 -0.49
CA GLU A 435 8.50 14.43 0.75
C GLU A 435 9.98 14.11 1.03
N ASP A 436 10.72 13.73 -0.02
CA ASP A 436 12.13 13.35 0.02
C ASP A 436 13.02 14.46 0.58
N TYR A 437 12.69 15.72 0.32
CA TYR A 437 13.44 16.87 0.85
C TYR A 437 13.25 17.05 2.36
N TYR A 438 12.09 16.68 2.89
CA TYR A 438 11.77 16.74 4.31
C TYR A 438 12.32 15.51 5.05
N THR A 439 12.04 14.30 4.53
CA THR A 439 12.50 13.02 5.12
C THR A 439 14.03 12.98 5.22
N GLN A 440 14.75 13.33 4.15
CA GLN A 440 16.22 13.39 4.17
C GLN A 440 16.75 14.37 5.23
N ALA A 441 16.08 15.51 5.44
CA ALA A 441 16.50 16.49 6.44
C ALA A 441 16.23 16.00 7.87
N LEU A 442 15.09 15.34 8.11
CA LEU A 442 14.73 14.74 9.40
C LEU A 442 15.67 13.57 9.74
N ASP A 443 15.91 12.67 8.79
CA ASP A 443 16.80 11.52 8.94
C ASP A 443 18.24 11.95 9.25
N ALA A 444 18.72 13.00 8.57
CA ALA A 444 20.04 13.56 8.79
C ALA A 444 20.22 14.17 10.19
N LEU A 445 19.11 14.52 10.85
CA LEU A 445 19.06 14.99 12.23
C LEU A 445 18.70 13.87 13.21
N SER A 446 18.47 12.65 12.71
CA SER A 446 18.03 11.49 13.50
C SER A 446 16.72 11.76 14.24
N ILE A 447 15.82 12.52 13.61
CA ILE A 447 14.48 12.80 14.12
C ILE A 447 13.55 11.72 13.59
N GLN A 448 12.85 11.02 14.48
CA GLN A 448 11.81 10.07 14.11
C GLN A 448 10.49 10.82 13.90
N TYR A 449 9.71 10.41 12.91
CA TYR A 449 8.48 11.08 12.50
C TYR A 449 7.48 10.09 11.91
N ASP A 450 6.20 10.37 12.14
CA ASP A 450 5.11 9.68 11.47
C ASP A 450 4.85 10.39 10.13
N TYR A 451 4.90 9.64 9.03
CA TYR A 451 4.54 10.15 7.72
C TYR A 451 3.03 10.01 7.50
N TYR A 452 2.39 11.07 7.03
CA TYR A 452 0.96 11.10 6.75
C TYR A 452 0.71 11.77 5.40
N ASP A 453 0.23 11.00 4.44
CA ASP A 453 -0.15 11.46 3.12
C ASP A 453 -1.67 11.75 3.07
N THR A 454 -2.03 13.01 2.84
CA THR A 454 -3.45 13.43 2.77
C THR A 454 -4.14 12.95 1.50
N SER A 455 -3.41 12.61 0.44
CA SER A 455 -3.97 12.03 -0.78
C SER A 455 -4.45 10.59 -0.54
N ILE A 456 -3.77 9.87 0.35
CA ILE A 456 -4.12 8.51 0.78
C ILE A 456 -5.18 8.53 1.87
N PHE A 457 -4.97 9.28 2.95
CA PHE A 457 -5.80 9.18 4.18
C PHE A 457 -6.82 10.32 4.36
N GLY A 458 -6.82 11.31 3.46
CA GLY A 458 -7.59 12.54 3.63
C GLY A 458 -7.07 13.41 4.80
N SER A 459 -7.76 14.50 5.12
CA SER A 459 -7.37 15.41 6.20
C SER A 459 -7.09 14.71 7.54
N PRO A 460 -5.90 14.91 8.17
CA PRO A 460 -5.59 14.40 9.49
C PRO A 460 -6.64 14.79 10.52
N THR A 461 -7.08 13.83 11.34
CA THR A 461 -8.03 14.12 12.42
C THR A 461 -7.38 14.97 13.51
N LEU A 462 -8.18 15.72 14.27
CA LEU A 462 -7.66 16.46 15.43
C LEU A 462 -6.97 15.54 16.44
N ALA A 463 -7.49 14.34 16.66
CA ALA A 463 -6.90 13.38 17.59
C ALA A 463 -5.50 12.93 17.13
N TYR A 464 -5.32 12.72 15.83
CA TYR A 464 -4.02 12.44 15.24
C TYR A 464 -3.06 13.61 15.47
N LEU A 465 -3.42 14.83 15.08
CA LEU A 465 -2.55 16.00 15.27
C LEU A 465 -2.18 16.21 16.75
N GLN A 466 -3.13 16.03 17.67
CA GLN A 466 -2.90 16.17 19.12
C GLN A 466 -2.06 15.06 19.75
N ALA A 467 -1.82 13.94 19.05
CA ALA A 467 -0.88 12.92 19.49
C ALA A 467 0.59 13.32 19.24
N HIS A 468 0.81 14.35 18.42
CA HIS A 468 2.13 14.85 18.07
C HIS A 468 2.43 16.16 18.80
N VAL A 469 3.70 16.37 19.14
CA VAL A 469 4.22 17.62 19.71
C VAL A 469 4.51 18.63 18.61
N ILE A 470 5.02 18.14 17.48
CA ILE A 470 5.38 18.93 16.31
C ILE A 470 4.65 18.38 15.09
N VAL A 471 3.99 19.27 14.35
CA VAL A 471 3.42 18.98 13.04
C VAL A 471 4.22 19.77 12.02
N ILE A 472 4.83 19.08 11.07
CA ILE A 472 5.40 19.66 9.86
C ILE A 472 4.37 19.43 8.76
N TRP A 473 3.93 20.50 8.10
CA TRP A 473 2.94 20.43 7.04
C TRP A 473 3.49 21.13 5.81
N PHE A 474 3.53 20.41 4.69
CA PHE A 474 3.93 20.98 3.42
C PHE A 474 2.88 20.71 2.35
N THR A 475 2.78 21.63 1.39
CA THR A 475 1.79 21.55 0.29
C THR A 475 2.47 21.47 -1.08
N GLY A 476 3.79 21.25 -1.11
CA GLY A 476 4.59 21.20 -2.32
C GLY A 476 4.32 22.36 -3.29
N SER A 477 3.97 22.01 -4.53
CA SER A 477 3.61 22.93 -5.61
C SER A 477 2.09 23.10 -5.81
N ASP A 478 1.28 22.70 -4.84
CA ASP A 478 -0.16 22.91 -4.92
C ASP A 478 -0.55 24.37 -4.77
N PHE A 479 -1.56 24.75 -5.56
CA PHE A 479 -2.16 26.08 -5.56
C PHE A 479 -3.70 26.01 -5.46
N THR A 480 -4.24 24.81 -5.21
CA THR A 480 -5.65 24.54 -4.94
C THR A 480 -5.75 23.44 -3.89
N ASN A 481 -6.64 23.59 -2.92
CA ASN A 481 -6.77 22.68 -1.76
C ASN A 481 -5.50 22.57 -0.90
N THR A 482 -4.64 23.59 -0.90
CA THR A 482 -3.40 23.65 -0.10
C THR A 482 -3.64 23.43 1.40
N LEU A 483 -4.74 23.98 1.94
CA LEU A 483 -5.27 23.64 3.26
C LEU A 483 -6.78 23.72 3.17
N THR A 484 -7.48 22.60 3.33
CA THR A 484 -8.94 22.56 3.31
C THR A 484 -9.53 23.27 4.54
N PRO A 485 -10.84 23.58 4.55
CA PRO A 485 -11.50 24.06 5.76
C PRO A 485 -11.40 23.08 6.95
N THR A 486 -11.28 21.77 6.69
CA THR A 486 -11.10 20.78 7.75
C THR A 486 -9.71 20.91 8.37
N ASP A 487 -8.68 21.07 7.54
CA ASP A 487 -7.29 21.22 7.98
C ASP A 487 -7.13 22.48 8.83
N GLU A 488 -7.63 23.63 8.37
CA GLU A 488 -7.59 24.87 9.15
C GLU A 488 -8.28 24.71 10.51
N ASN A 489 -9.44 24.05 10.58
CA ASN A 489 -10.16 23.86 11.85
C ASN A 489 -9.42 22.94 12.82
N ASN A 490 -8.80 21.88 12.31
CA ASN A 490 -8.02 20.94 13.11
C ASN A 490 -6.71 21.58 13.59
N LEU A 491 -5.98 22.27 12.70
CA LEU A 491 -4.76 23.01 13.05
C LEU A 491 -5.03 24.13 14.07
N ILE A 492 -6.13 24.88 13.93
CA ILE A 492 -6.56 25.87 14.93
C ILE A 492 -6.72 25.21 16.31
N SER A 493 -7.36 24.05 16.36
CA SER A 493 -7.63 23.35 17.63
C SER A 493 -6.36 22.74 18.22
N TYR A 494 -5.47 22.21 17.38
CA TYR A 494 -4.14 21.73 17.73
C TYR A 494 -3.27 22.84 18.32
N LEU A 495 -3.13 23.98 17.64
CA LEU A 495 -2.39 25.15 18.13
C LEU A 495 -3.03 25.74 19.39
N THR A 496 -4.36 25.77 19.49
CA THR A 496 -5.02 26.20 20.74
C THR A 496 -4.66 25.30 21.92
N GLY A 497 -4.36 24.01 21.65
CA GLY A 497 -3.89 23.03 22.62
C GLY A 497 -2.40 23.13 22.96
N GLY A 498 -1.64 24.00 22.28
CA GLY A 498 -0.23 24.26 22.54
C GLY A 498 0.76 23.54 21.63
N GLY A 499 0.30 22.90 20.55
CA GLY A 499 1.18 22.20 19.62
C GLY A 499 2.12 23.13 18.83
N GLY A 500 3.24 22.58 18.34
CA GLY A 500 4.17 23.26 17.44
C GLY A 500 3.84 22.98 15.96
N LEU A 501 3.84 24.01 15.11
CA LEU A 501 3.60 23.86 13.67
C LEU A 501 4.72 24.48 12.83
N PHE A 502 5.28 23.69 11.92
CA PHE A 502 6.01 24.22 10.76
C PHE A 502 5.14 24.04 9.51
N LEU A 503 4.65 25.15 8.94
CA LEU A 503 3.88 25.18 7.70
C LEU A 503 4.73 25.76 6.58
N SER A 504 4.96 24.96 5.53
CA SER A 504 5.67 25.35 4.30
C SER A 504 4.68 25.29 3.14
N SER A 505 4.24 26.45 2.66
CA SER A 505 3.27 26.53 1.57
C SER A 505 3.42 27.83 0.79
N GLN A 506 3.81 27.72 -0.48
CA GLN A 506 4.01 28.91 -1.33
C GLN A 506 2.71 29.57 -1.79
N ASP A 507 1.62 28.81 -1.96
CA ASP A 507 0.39 29.26 -2.64
C ASP A 507 -0.85 29.21 -1.71
N TYR A 508 -0.66 29.02 -0.40
CA TYR A 508 -1.76 28.99 0.56
C TYR A 508 -2.61 30.27 0.51
N VAL A 509 -2.00 31.45 0.36
CA VAL A 509 -2.74 32.71 0.25
C VAL A 509 -3.51 32.79 -1.07
N TRP A 510 -2.88 32.36 -2.16
CA TRP A 510 -3.51 32.32 -3.48
C TRP A 510 -4.77 31.46 -3.45
N ASP A 511 -4.67 30.25 -2.91
CA ASP A 511 -5.78 29.30 -2.80
C ASP A 511 -6.93 29.86 -1.94
N LEU A 512 -6.63 30.47 -0.79
CA LEU A 512 -7.64 31.15 0.05
C LEU A 512 -8.41 32.25 -0.68
N LYS A 513 -7.76 32.96 -1.62
CA LYS A 513 -8.44 33.98 -2.44
C LYS A 513 -9.29 33.33 -3.51
N ALA A 514 -8.80 32.25 -4.11
CA ALA A 514 -9.50 31.51 -5.15
C ALA A 514 -10.78 30.84 -4.61
N ASP A 515 -10.75 30.29 -3.40
CA ASP A 515 -11.90 29.62 -2.78
C ASP A 515 -12.85 30.56 -2.00
N GLY A 516 -12.42 31.80 -1.75
CA GLY A 516 -13.21 32.85 -1.10
C GLY A 516 -13.16 32.88 0.43
N ARG A 517 -12.25 32.13 1.08
CA ARG A 517 -12.00 32.20 2.54
C ARG A 517 -11.11 33.37 2.95
N TYR A 518 -10.46 34.05 2.00
CA TYR A 518 -9.53 35.13 2.31
C TYR A 518 -10.19 36.39 2.92
N PRO A 519 -9.60 36.99 3.98
CA PRO A 519 -8.56 36.41 4.84
C PRO A 519 -9.18 35.43 5.84
N SER A 520 -8.56 34.25 6.02
CA SER A 520 -9.06 33.26 6.97
C SER A 520 -8.69 33.61 8.41
N LEU A 521 -9.40 32.98 9.37
CA LEU A 521 -9.07 33.11 10.80
C LEU A 521 -7.66 32.54 11.08
N PHE A 522 -7.33 31.41 10.46
CA PHE A 522 -6.03 30.74 10.60
C PHE A 522 -4.90 31.65 10.12
N LEU A 523 -4.99 32.16 8.89
CA LEU A 523 -4.01 33.07 8.30
C LEU A 523 -3.71 34.30 9.19
N ARG A 524 -4.75 34.92 9.76
CA ARG A 524 -4.60 36.17 10.53
C ARG A 524 -4.27 35.98 12.01
N SER A 525 -4.85 34.97 12.65
CA SER A 525 -4.79 34.82 14.11
C SER A 525 -3.85 33.71 14.58
N TYR A 526 -3.46 32.80 13.68
CA TYR A 526 -2.59 31.67 13.99
C TYR A 526 -1.28 31.72 13.21
N LEU A 527 -1.29 32.11 11.94
CA LEU A 527 -0.04 32.36 11.18
C LEU A 527 0.50 33.79 11.35
N HIS A 528 -0.20 34.63 12.12
CA HIS A 528 0.21 36.00 12.47
C HIS A 528 0.49 36.95 11.28
N THR A 529 -0.13 36.70 10.13
CA THR A 529 -0.01 37.58 8.95
C THR A 529 -0.95 38.79 9.04
N VAL A 530 -0.52 39.94 8.51
CA VAL A 530 -1.30 41.20 8.49
C VAL A 530 -1.66 41.63 7.06
N ASN A 531 -0.68 41.60 6.16
CA ASN A 531 -0.80 41.81 4.73
C ASN A 531 0.21 40.91 4.02
N GLU A 532 -0.01 40.71 2.74
CA GLU A 532 0.75 39.84 1.87
C GLU A 532 0.62 40.31 0.41
N GLY A 533 1.52 39.83 -0.44
CA GLY A 533 1.33 39.95 -1.87
C GLY A 533 1.95 38.80 -2.63
N GLU A 534 1.35 38.53 -3.78
CA GLU A 534 1.58 37.29 -4.51
C GLU A 534 2.78 37.36 -5.44
N ASP A 535 3.35 36.19 -5.71
CA ASP A 535 4.30 35.95 -6.78
C ASP A 535 5.53 36.88 -6.73
N THR A 536 6.03 37.15 -5.52
CA THR A 536 7.22 38.00 -5.36
C THR A 536 8.52 37.28 -5.69
N GLY A 537 8.53 35.95 -5.56
CA GLY A 537 9.68 35.11 -5.88
C GLY A 537 10.81 35.21 -4.85
N VAL A 538 11.52 34.10 -4.70
CA VAL A 538 12.64 33.89 -3.79
C VAL A 538 13.73 33.14 -4.55
N ASN A 539 14.64 33.85 -5.21
CA ASN A 539 15.81 33.21 -5.83
C ASN A 539 16.94 33.01 -4.80
N ASN A 540 17.00 33.85 -3.77
CA ASN A 540 17.92 33.69 -2.64
C ASN A 540 17.18 33.87 -1.31
N LEU A 541 17.34 32.91 -0.40
CA LEU A 541 16.72 32.93 0.91
C LEU A 541 17.73 33.35 1.98
N GLY A 542 17.57 34.54 2.55
CA GLY A 542 18.39 35.05 3.65
C GLY A 542 17.67 34.98 4.99
N GLY A 543 18.38 34.54 6.04
CA GLY A 543 17.87 34.52 7.41
C GLY A 543 17.94 35.90 8.09
N VAL A 544 16.94 36.24 8.88
CA VAL A 544 16.86 37.52 9.60
C VAL A 544 17.71 37.50 10.87
N ASP A 545 18.71 38.37 10.93
CA ASP A 545 19.58 38.55 12.11
C ASP A 545 18.77 38.74 13.40
N GLY A 546 19.08 37.92 14.41
CA GLY A 546 18.46 37.93 15.74
C GLY A 546 17.09 37.28 15.84
N ASN A 547 16.56 36.67 14.77
CA ASN A 547 15.40 35.79 14.84
C ASN A 547 15.81 34.36 15.22
N GLU A 548 15.04 33.69 16.08
CA GLU A 548 15.39 32.37 16.62
C GLU A 548 15.47 31.25 15.57
N VAL A 549 14.81 31.40 14.41
CA VAL A 549 14.89 30.46 13.29
C VAL A 549 15.89 30.94 12.23
N GLY A 550 15.88 32.23 11.90
CA GLY A 550 16.66 32.79 10.79
C GLY A 550 18.10 33.21 11.11
N ASP A 551 18.48 33.40 12.37
CA ASP A 551 19.76 34.03 12.72
C ASP A 551 20.96 33.21 12.21
N GLY A 552 21.81 33.85 11.40
CA GLY A 552 23.02 33.23 10.85
C GLY A 552 22.80 32.27 9.67
N LEU A 553 21.58 32.12 9.17
CA LEU A 553 21.26 31.26 8.02
C LEU A 553 21.30 32.02 6.69
N GLY A 554 21.78 31.35 5.65
CA GLY A 554 21.81 31.86 4.28
C GLY A 554 22.84 32.98 4.01
N PRO A 555 22.77 33.64 2.83
CA PRO A 555 21.77 33.42 1.78
C PRO A 555 21.93 32.06 1.09
N TYR A 556 20.83 31.32 0.95
CA TYR A 556 20.78 30.05 0.23
C TYR A 556 20.18 30.24 -1.16
N GLN A 557 20.75 29.55 -2.15
CA GLN A 557 20.19 29.55 -3.50
C GLN A 557 18.94 28.65 -3.55
N MET A 558 17.86 29.19 -4.10
CA MET A 558 16.63 28.44 -4.32
C MET A 558 16.61 27.82 -5.72
N CYS A 559 16.06 26.61 -5.85
CA CYS A 559 15.98 25.84 -7.09
C CYS A 559 14.62 25.13 -7.21
N TRP A 560 14.20 24.81 -8.44
CA TRP A 560 13.07 23.91 -8.69
C TRP A 560 13.45 22.46 -8.35
N ALA A 561 12.46 21.62 -8.04
CA ALA A 561 12.66 20.19 -7.87
C ALA A 561 13.42 19.59 -9.07
N GLY A 562 14.43 18.76 -8.82
CA GLY A 562 15.32 18.25 -9.88
C GLY A 562 16.46 19.20 -10.29
N GLY A 563 16.73 20.26 -9.52
CA GLY A 563 17.98 21.03 -9.56
C GLY A 563 18.06 22.16 -10.59
N SER A 564 16.94 22.51 -11.22
CA SER A 564 16.87 23.66 -12.14
C SER A 564 16.72 24.96 -11.36
N CYS A 565 17.79 25.74 -11.23
CA CYS A 565 17.75 27.03 -10.51
C CYS A 565 17.39 28.22 -11.43
N THR A 566 16.53 27.99 -12.43
CA THR A 566 16.04 29.03 -13.36
C THR A 566 14.52 29.15 -13.31
N PHE A 567 14.06 30.19 -12.61
CA PHE A 567 12.76 30.88 -12.62
C PHE A 567 11.48 30.09 -13.00
N MET A 568 10.74 29.68 -11.96
CA MET A 568 9.34 30.05 -11.74
C MET A 568 9.06 29.79 -10.26
N ASP A 569 8.95 30.85 -9.46
CA ASP A 569 8.67 30.77 -8.03
C ASP A 569 7.42 31.61 -7.75
N TYR A 570 6.47 31.02 -7.04
CA TYR A 570 5.17 31.59 -6.70
C TYR A 570 5.10 32.00 -5.22
N ALA A 571 6.23 32.00 -4.52
CA ALA A 571 6.28 32.42 -3.12
C ALA A 571 5.72 33.83 -2.90
N ASP A 572 4.89 33.92 -1.86
CA ASP A 572 4.29 35.16 -1.38
C ASP A 572 5.23 35.87 -0.39
N TRP A 573 5.21 37.20 -0.39
CA TRP A 573 5.75 37.96 0.74
C TRP A 573 4.66 38.20 1.77
N VAL A 574 5.04 38.21 3.03
CA VAL A 574 4.13 38.33 4.16
C VAL A 574 4.60 39.39 5.14
N THR A 575 3.64 40.03 5.81
CA THR A 575 3.89 40.94 6.94
C THR A 575 3.29 40.38 8.20
N LYS A 576 3.95 40.66 9.31
CA LYS A 576 3.63 40.08 10.60
C LYS A 576 2.93 41.07 11.54
N ASP A 577 2.31 40.55 12.59
CA ASP A 577 1.77 41.38 13.67
C ASP A 577 2.86 41.84 14.69
N ALA A 578 2.43 42.47 15.78
CA ALA A 578 3.36 42.98 16.79
C ALA A 578 3.96 41.90 17.71
N ALA A 579 3.35 40.71 17.78
CA ALA A 579 3.73 39.63 18.70
C ALA A 579 4.68 38.61 18.05
N SER A 580 4.79 38.60 16.73
CA SER A 580 5.55 37.65 15.93
C SER A 580 6.93 38.19 15.50
N GLY A 581 7.77 37.36 14.87
CA GLY A 581 9.06 37.68 14.25
C GLY A 581 9.06 37.41 12.73
N TYR A 582 10.03 37.99 12.00
CA TYR A 582 10.34 37.59 10.62
C TYR A 582 11.52 36.64 10.66
N ALA A 583 11.43 35.50 9.96
CA ALA A 583 12.49 34.50 9.94
C ALA A 583 13.38 34.59 8.70
N PHE A 584 12.78 34.79 7.52
CA PHE A 584 13.51 34.82 6.24
C PHE A 584 13.06 35.94 5.32
N TYR A 585 13.94 36.34 4.39
CA TYR A 585 13.70 37.34 3.37
C TYR A 585 14.31 36.95 2.01
N ASN A 586 13.78 37.50 0.91
CA ASN A 586 14.24 37.27 -0.47
C ASN A 586 15.35 38.26 -0.92
N GLU A 587 15.82 38.15 -2.16
CA GLU A 587 16.84 39.05 -2.71
C GLU A 587 16.47 40.56 -2.73
N ASP A 588 15.17 40.88 -2.69
CA ASP A 588 14.63 42.23 -2.65
C ASP A 588 14.34 42.73 -1.22
N VAL A 589 14.70 41.93 -0.20
CA VAL A 589 14.50 42.20 1.23
C VAL A 589 13.01 42.26 1.60
N GLU A 590 12.20 41.50 0.89
CA GLU A 590 10.81 41.20 1.25
C GLU A 590 10.79 39.95 2.12
N TYR A 591 9.98 39.96 3.18
CA TYR A 591 9.97 38.87 4.16
C TYR A 591 9.02 37.76 3.71
N VAL A 592 9.47 36.51 3.82
CA VAL A 592 8.77 35.32 3.30
C VAL A 592 8.53 34.26 4.37
N ALA A 593 8.88 34.55 5.64
CA ALA A 593 8.54 33.67 6.75
C ALA A 593 8.27 34.42 8.06
N ILE A 594 7.32 33.91 8.82
CA ILE A 594 6.89 34.41 10.13
C ILE A 594 7.12 33.36 11.20
N THR A 595 7.59 33.80 12.37
CA THR A 595 7.70 33.00 13.59
C THR A 595 6.80 33.58 14.67
N TYR A 596 6.17 32.74 15.46
CA TYR A 596 5.49 33.16 16.69
C TYR A 596 5.67 32.10 17.77
N SER A 597 5.90 32.57 18.99
CA SER A 597 5.98 31.72 20.19
C SER A 597 5.12 32.31 21.31
N GLY A 598 4.35 31.47 21.98
CA GLY A 598 3.38 31.88 22.97
C GLY A 598 2.65 30.72 23.65
N VAL A 599 1.33 30.63 23.48
CA VAL A 599 0.56 29.45 23.92
C VAL A 599 0.89 28.24 23.04
N TYR A 600 1.27 28.49 21.79
CA TYR A 600 1.76 27.55 20.78
C TYR A 600 2.92 28.20 20.04
N ASP A 601 3.62 27.39 19.27
CA ASP A 601 4.73 27.83 18.43
C ASP A 601 4.40 27.57 16.95
N VAL A 602 4.68 28.55 16.09
CA VAL A 602 4.48 28.40 14.65
C VAL A 602 5.61 29.02 13.85
N ILE A 603 5.95 28.33 12.76
CA ILE A 603 6.79 28.82 11.68
C ILE A 603 5.96 28.71 10.41
N PHE A 604 5.64 29.85 9.79
CA PHE A 604 4.98 29.88 8.50
C PHE A 604 5.96 30.37 7.45
N CYS A 605 6.33 29.49 6.51
CA CYS A 605 7.10 29.81 5.33
C CYS A 605 6.13 29.93 4.15
N ALA A 606 6.03 31.14 3.60
CA ALA A 606 5.25 31.44 2.38
C ALA A 606 6.05 31.11 1.10
N PHE A 607 7.02 30.21 1.23
CA PHE A 607 7.88 29.69 0.19
C PHE A 607 8.08 28.19 0.43
N ARG A 608 8.54 27.48 -0.59
CA ARG A 608 8.82 26.04 -0.54
C ARG A 608 10.16 25.74 0.15
N PHE A 609 10.14 25.00 1.26
CA PHE A 609 11.35 24.51 1.93
C PHE A 609 12.20 23.60 1.03
N GLU A 610 11.54 22.73 0.26
CA GLU A 610 12.15 21.87 -0.77
C GLU A 610 12.92 22.68 -1.83
N GLY A 611 12.56 23.96 -2.01
CA GLY A 611 13.25 24.87 -2.92
C GLY A 611 14.67 25.24 -2.48
N ILE A 612 15.06 25.01 -1.22
CA ILE A 612 16.43 25.25 -0.77
C ILE A 612 17.35 24.23 -1.46
N GLY A 613 18.18 24.66 -2.41
CA GLY A 613 18.78 23.75 -3.40
C GLY A 613 19.74 22.69 -2.84
N GLU A 614 20.53 23.04 -1.83
CA GLU A 614 21.54 22.13 -1.26
C GLU A 614 21.01 21.41 -0.02
N PHE A 615 21.21 20.09 0.04
CA PHE A 615 20.80 19.24 1.16
C PHE A 615 21.31 19.72 2.53
N LEU A 616 22.58 20.12 2.63
CA LEU A 616 23.15 20.59 3.90
C LEU A 616 22.47 21.88 4.41
N HIS A 617 22.00 22.73 3.51
CA HIS A 617 21.28 23.95 3.90
C HIS A 617 19.87 23.62 4.39
N ARG A 618 19.19 22.63 3.78
CA ARG A 618 17.92 22.10 4.30
C ARG A 618 18.08 21.52 5.69
N GLN A 619 19.16 20.74 5.92
CA GLN A 619 19.50 20.21 7.24
C GLN A 619 19.72 21.34 8.27
N GLU A 620 20.45 22.41 7.91
CA GLU A 620 20.68 23.57 8.79
C GLU A 620 19.37 24.29 9.14
N VAL A 621 18.50 24.53 8.15
CA VAL A 621 17.20 25.17 8.36
C VAL A 621 16.30 24.28 9.21
N MET A 622 16.21 22.99 8.93
CA MET A 622 15.40 22.04 9.70
C MET A 622 15.89 21.96 11.16
N ALA A 623 17.21 21.94 11.40
CA ALA A 623 17.75 21.98 12.75
C ALA A 623 17.33 23.25 13.52
N SER A 624 17.30 24.40 12.83
CA SER A 624 16.85 25.67 13.41
C SER A 624 15.35 25.66 13.73
N ILE A 625 14.54 25.08 12.84
CA ILE A 625 13.10 24.87 13.04
C ILE A 625 12.83 24.06 14.32
N PHE A 626 13.52 22.93 14.50
CA PHE A 626 13.36 22.10 15.71
C PHE A 626 13.90 22.78 16.98
N ASN A 627 14.96 23.59 16.89
CA ASN A 627 15.40 24.37 18.04
C ASN A 627 14.35 25.41 18.49
N PHE A 628 13.54 25.93 17.55
CA PHE A 628 12.51 26.91 17.84
C PHE A 628 11.20 26.28 18.35
N LEU A 629 10.71 25.21 17.72
CA LEU A 629 9.46 24.54 18.10
C LEU A 629 9.56 23.79 19.45
N GLY A 630 10.72 23.87 20.11
CA GLY A 630 10.98 23.30 21.43
C GLY A 630 11.62 21.91 21.35
N PRO A 631 12.42 21.52 22.37
CA PRO A 631 12.95 20.18 22.42
C PRO A 631 11.81 19.18 22.58
N ILE A 632 11.82 18.11 21.80
CA ILE A 632 11.05 16.89 22.09
C ILE A 632 11.33 16.55 23.56
N PRO A 633 10.31 16.44 24.45
CA PRO A 633 10.54 16.24 25.87
C PRO A 633 11.42 15.00 26.10
N ALA A 634 12.63 15.24 26.62
CA ALA A 634 13.68 14.23 26.73
C ALA A 634 14.34 14.28 28.12
N PHE A 635 15.13 13.25 28.45
CA PHE A 635 15.71 13.12 29.78
C PHE A 635 16.69 14.24 30.11
N GLY A 636 17.29 14.88 29.09
CA GLY A 636 18.16 16.04 29.27
C GLY A 636 17.46 17.26 29.90
N SER A 637 16.14 17.38 29.76
CA SER A 637 15.34 18.54 30.21
C SER A 637 14.48 18.26 31.44
N LEU A 638 14.63 17.11 32.11
CA LEU A 638 13.81 16.72 33.26
C LEU A 638 13.74 17.78 34.38
N ALA A 639 14.86 18.44 34.68
CA ALA A 639 14.88 19.47 35.72
C ALA A 639 14.04 20.70 35.36
N ASP A 640 14.03 21.09 34.08
CA ASP A 640 13.27 22.23 33.58
C ASP A 640 11.79 21.87 33.44
N ILE A 641 11.50 20.69 32.89
CA ILE A 641 10.16 20.13 32.75
C ILE A 641 9.44 20.05 34.11
N PHE A 642 10.11 19.50 35.11
CA PHE A 642 9.53 19.26 36.45
C PHE A 642 9.87 20.39 37.45
N SER A 643 10.18 21.58 36.94
CA SER A 643 10.61 22.73 37.75
C SER A 643 9.48 23.44 38.49
N THR A 644 8.23 23.27 38.03
CA THR A 644 7.04 23.92 38.59
C THR A 644 5.85 22.97 38.59
N TYR A 645 4.93 23.18 39.53
CA TYR A 645 3.63 22.51 39.63
C TYR A 645 3.65 20.99 39.39
N THR A 646 4.62 20.31 40.00
CA THR A 646 4.90 18.87 39.81
C THR A 646 4.51 18.03 41.03
N PHE A 647 3.95 16.85 40.80
CA PHE A 647 3.53 15.91 41.83
C PHE A 647 4.12 14.51 41.62
N PHE A 648 4.80 13.98 42.63
CA PHE A 648 5.08 12.55 42.72
C PHE A 648 3.80 11.83 43.15
N VAL A 649 3.36 10.85 42.37
CA VAL A 649 2.12 10.11 42.67
C VAL A 649 2.45 8.65 42.92
N ALA A 650 2.38 8.23 44.18
CA ALA A 650 2.45 6.81 44.53
C ALA A 650 1.04 6.22 44.61
N GLY A 651 0.87 4.95 44.24
CA GLY A 651 -0.39 4.26 44.51
C GLY A 651 -0.68 4.12 46.00
N ASN A 652 -1.95 4.10 46.41
CA ASN A 652 -2.35 3.94 47.81
C ASN A 652 -1.91 2.57 48.40
N SER A 653 -1.54 1.62 47.54
CA SER A 653 -0.97 0.33 47.91
C SER A 653 0.54 0.23 47.65
N ALA A 654 1.22 1.35 47.36
CA ALA A 654 2.64 1.37 47.07
C ALA A 654 3.50 0.95 48.27
N TYR A 655 4.63 0.33 48.00
CA TYR A 655 5.60 -0.06 49.00
C TYR A 655 6.41 1.15 49.47
N CYS A 656 7.06 1.02 50.63
CA CYS A 656 7.93 2.09 51.14
C CYS A 656 9.13 2.38 50.22
N THR A 657 9.49 1.43 49.35
CA THR A 657 10.55 1.56 48.34
C THR A 657 10.14 2.44 47.17
N ASP A 658 8.87 2.42 46.76
CA ASP A 658 8.34 3.35 45.75
C ASP A 658 8.39 4.79 46.29
N VAL A 659 8.04 4.97 47.56
CA VAL A 659 8.17 6.27 48.26
C VAL A 659 9.64 6.68 48.43
N LEU A 660 10.55 5.72 48.62
CA LEU A 660 11.99 6.01 48.66
C LEU A 660 12.55 6.38 47.28
N GLY A 661 12.01 5.79 46.21
CA GLY A 661 12.35 6.09 44.83
C GLY A 661 12.08 7.54 44.47
N SER A 662 10.92 8.08 44.88
CA SER A 662 10.58 9.49 44.62
C SER A 662 11.57 10.44 45.28
N ALA A 663 12.08 10.11 46.47
CA ALA A 663 13.11 10.91 47.13
C ALA A 663 14.45 10.94 46.36
N LYS A 664 14.80 9.87 45.65
CA LYS A 664 15.99 9.84 44.76
C LYS A 664 15.79 10.72 43.54
N ILE A 665 14.65 10.61 42.87
CA ILE A 665 14.32 11.43 41.70
C ILE A 665 14.25 12.91 42.11
N ALA A 666 13.60 13.22 43.22
CA ALA A 666 13.54 14.58 43.77
C ALA A 666 14.92 15.17 44.04
N PHE A 667 15.84 14.37 44.59
CA PHE A 667 17.23 14.79 44.82
C PHE A 667 17.94 15.12 43.51
N ALA A 668 17.78 14.29 42.48
CA ALA A 668 18.37 14.52 41.17
C ALA A 668 17.75 15.77 40.49
N LEU A 669 16.44 15.97 40.55
CA LEU A 669 15.77 17.18 40.04
C LEU A 669 16.35 18.45 40.67
N GLY A 670 16.52 18.44 42.00
CA GLY A 670 17.15 19.56 42.70
C GLY A 670 18.61 19.79 42.34
N GLN A 671 19.37 18.73 42.04
CA GLN A 671 20.74 18.85 41.53
C GLN A 671 20.78 19.35 40.07
N GLY A 672 19.76 19.00 39.27
CA GLY A 672 19.63 19.37 37.86
C GLY A 672 19.15 20.81 37.65
N GLY A 673 18.68 21.47 38.70
CA GLY A 673 18.31 22.90 38.67
C GLY A 673 16.81 23.18 38.79
N ALA A 674 15.97 22.18 39.07
CA ALA A 674 14.54 22.38 39.26
C ALA A 674 14.26 23.45 40.34
N SER A 675 13.40 24.42 40.00
CA SER A 675 13.19 25.62 40.82
C SER A 675 12.28 25.39 42.04
N ASP A 676 11.30 24.48 41.91
CA ASP A 676 10.43 24.04 42.98
C ASP A 676 10.66 22.55 43.31
N ASN A 677 10.34 22.16 44.53
CA ASN A 677 10.38 20.76 44.92
C ASN A 677 9.03 20.10 44.58
N PRO A 678 9.01 18.98 43.84
CA PRO A 678 7.77 18.27 43.58
C PRO A 678 7.10 17.80 44.88
N GLU A 679 5.78 17.87 44.93
CA GLU A 679 5.03 17.44 46.10
C GLU A 679 4.63 15.96 46.03
N GLY A 680 4.67 15.25 47.15
CA GLY A 680 4.19 13.86 47.22
C GLY A 680 2.67 13.79 47.37
N ARG A 681 2.04 12.91 46.60
CA ARG A 681 0.62 12.53 46.68
C ARG A 681 0.48 11.01 46.63
N THR A 682 -0.59 10.50 47.21
CA THR A 682 -1.15 9.21 46.79
C THR A 682 -2.18 9.45 45.70
N ASP A 683 -2.41 8.47 44.82
CA ASP A 683 -3.51 8.47 43.84
C ASP A 683 -4.87 8.88 44.46
N THR A 684 -5.11 8.48 45.71
CA THR A 684 -6.36 8.78 46.45
C THR A 684 -6.49 10.20 47.00
N ILE A 685 -5.39 10.93 47.16
CA ILE A 685 -5.39 12.31 47.70
C ILE A 685 -4.98 13.36 46.67
N LEU A 686 -4.51 12.93 45.50
CA LEU A 686 -4.30 13.79 44.34
C LEU A 686 -5.65 14.41 43.95
N THR A 687 -5.75 15.73 44.01
CA THR A 687 -7.01 16.40 43.65
C THR A 687 -7.21 16.38 42.14
N THR A 688 -8.45 16.50 41.69
CA THR A 688 -8.76 16.59 40.25
C THR A 688 -8.00 17.73 39.57
N VAL A 689 -7.83 18.88 40.21
CA VAL A 689 -7.07 19.99 39.60
C VAL A 689 -5.59 19.65 39.48
N GLU A 690 -4.97 19.10 40.53
CA GLU A 690 -3.57 18.69 40.47
C GLU A 690 -3.34 17.56 39.46
N HIS A 691 -4.26 16.61 39.39
CA HIS A 691 -4.26 15.56 38.38
C HIS A 691 -4.41 16.13 36.97
N ASP A 692 -5.33 17.07 36.76
CA ASP A 692 -5.76 17.58 35.45
C ASP A 692 -4.88 18.73 34.92
N THR A 693 -4.06 19.37 35.76
CA THR A 693 -3.20 20.48 35.29
C THR A 693 -1.76 20.42 35.80
N GLY A 694 -1.42 19.47 36.67
CA GLY A 694 -0.06 19.31 37.21
C GLY A 694 0.82 18.40 36.39
N ASN A 695 2.12 18.64 36.40
CA ASN A 695 3.10 17.67 35.90
C ASN A 695 3.14 16.49 36.87
N LEU A 696 3.15 15.25 36.37
CA LEU A 696 3.04 14.05 37.19
C LEU A 696 4.28 13.18 37.06
N ILE A 697 4.72 12.62 38.18
CA ILE A 697 5.72 11.55 38.19
C ILE A 697 5.10 10.37 38.94
N PRO A 698 4.34 9.49 38.24
CA PRO A 698 3.76 8.30 38.86
C PRO A 698 4.86 7.27 39.14
N LEU A 699 4.96 6.81 40.39
CA LEU A 699 5.87 5.74 40.80
C LEU A 699 5.12 4.46 41.16
N GLY A 700 5.63 3.34 40.67
CA GLY A 700 5.08 2.01 40.90
C GLY A 700 4.14 1.58 39.78
N GLY A 701 4.16 0.28 39.47
CA GLY A 701 3.54 -0.26 38.27
C GLY A 701 2.01 -0.31 38.26
N PRO A 702 1.42 -0.69 37.11
CA PRO A 702 -0.01 -0.79 36.86
C PRO A 702 -0.81 -1.53 37.95
N ALA A 703 -0.20 -2.51 38.61
CA ALA A 703 -0.84 -3.31 39.66
C ALA A 703 -1.13 -2.53 40.96
N ILE A 704 -0.37 -1.46 41.24
CA ILE A 704 -0.46 -0.72 42.51
C ILE A 704 -0.77 0.75 42.35
N ASN A 705 -0.50 1.33 41.18
CA ASN A 705 -0.70 2.75 40.89
C ASN A 705 -1.63 2.92 39.68
N PRO A 706 -2.91 3.32 39.87
CA PRO A 706 -3.84 3.48 38.77
C PRO A 706 -3.46 4.61 37.81
N ILE A 707 -2.67 5.59 38.26
CA ILE A 707 -2.18 6.67 37.40
C ILE A 707 -1.16 6.13 36.38
N ALA A 708 -0.38 5.11 36.74
CA ALA A 708 0.51 4.44 35.79
C ALA A 708 -0.29 3.67 34.71
N VAL A 709 -1.46 3.13 35.05
CA VAL A 709 -2.37 2.50 34.07
C VAL A 709 -2.93 3.55 33.12
N GLU A 710 -3.45 4.65 33.67
CA GLU A 710 -4.08 5.72 32.92
C GLU A 710 -3.14 6.30 31.86
N PHE A 711 -1.97 6.77 32.29
CA PHE A 711 -1.01 7.38 31.36
C PHE A 711 -0.26 6.35 30.53
N GLY A 712 -0.07 5.12 31.03
CA GLY A 712 0.43 4.03 30.21
C GLY A 712 -0.47 3.81 28.98
N ASN A 713 -1.80 3.80 29.16
CA ASN A 713 -2.75 3.67 28.05
C ASN A 713 -2.69 4.88 27.09
N TYR A 714 -2.58 6.11 27.61
CA TYR A 714 -2.47 7.29 26.74
C TYR A 714 -1.20 7.32 25.91
N PHE A 715 -0.12 6.71 26.40
CA PHE A 715 1.19 6.68 25.74
C PHE A 715 1.46 5.36 25.01
N GLY A 716 0.47 4.51 24.79
CA GLY A 716 0.65 3.24 24.09
C GLY A 716 1.53 2.22 24.82
N ILE A 717 1.80 2.41 26.11
CA ILE A 717 2.61 1.49 26.91
C ILE A 717 1.73 0.32 27.35
N THR A 718 2.04 -0.86 26.84
CA THR A 718 1.30 -2.09 27.16
C THR A 718 2.21 -3.12 27.80
N TYR A 719 1.62 -4.18 28.36
CA TYR A 719 2.39 -5.29 28.89
C TYR A 719 1.64 -6.61 28.72
N ASN A 720 2.39 -7.68 28.48
CA ASN A 720 1.89 -9.04 28.50
C ASN A 720 2.34 -9.71 29.81
N TYR A 721 1.38 -10.27 30.55
CA TYR A 721 1.65 -10.93 31.82
C TYR A 721 1.11 -12.35 31.81
N GLN A 722 2.01 -13.32 31.89
CA GLN A 722 1.69 -14.73 32.10
C GLN A 722 2.05 -15.14 33.53
N PRO A 723 1.06 -15.32 34.43
CA PRO A 723 1.32 -15.56 35.85
C PRO A 723 2.30 -16.71 36.12
N GLY A 724 3.44 -16.37 36.74
CA GLY A 724 4.49 -17.32 37.10
C GLY A 724 5.34 -17.84 35.92
N VAL A 725 5.17 -17.27 34.73
CA VAL A 725 5.92 -17.63 33.52
C VAL A 725 6.73 -16.43 33.02
N SER A 726 6.06 -15.35 32.61
CA SER A 726 6.73 -14.21 32.02
C SER A 726 5.98 -12.89 32.24
N PHE A 727 6.73 -11.81 32.08
CA PHE A 727 6.22 -10.46 31.99
C PHE A 727 7.00 -9.70 30.91
N GLU A 728 6.32 -9.01 30.01
CA GLU A 728 6.97 -8.24 28.95
C GLU A 728 6.30 -6.88 28.82
N ILE A 729 7.09 -5.81 28.77
CA ILE A 729 6.61 -4.43 28.56
C ILE A 729 6.86 -4.07 27.10
N TYR A 730 5.91 -3.37 26.46
CA TYR A 730 6.02 -2.84 25.11
C TYR A 730 5.80 -1.33 25.12
N ALA A 731 6.68 -0.58 24.46
CA ALA A 731 6.56 0.86 24.22
C ALA A 731 7.51 1.26 23.08
N ASP A 732 7.11 2.21 22.23
CA ASP A 732 7.90 2.76 21.10
C ASP A 732 8.58 1.70 20.22
N SER A 733 7.83 0.65 19.85
CA SER A 733 8.35 -0.49 19.08
C SER A 733 9.52 -1.24 19.73
N GLN A 734 9.78 -1.00 21.01
CA GLN A 734 10.71 -1.74 21.85
C GLN A 734 9.95 -2.63 22.82
N SER A 735 10.60 -3.71 23.26
CA SER A 735 10.09 -4.53 24.36
C SER A 735 11.19 -4.95 25.32
N ILE A 736 10.80 -5.22 26.58
CA ILE A 736 11.69 -5.82 27.56
C ILE A 736 11.00 -6.98 28.28
N PHE A 737 11.59 -8.17 28.11
CA PHE A 737 11.06 -9.43 28.63
C PHE A 737 11.69 -9.80 29.98
N LEU A 738 10.87 -10.34 30.89
CA LEU A 738 11.26 -10.91 32.18
C LEU A 738 10.75 -12.34 32.30
N ASP A 739 11.67 -13.29 32.49
CA ASP A 739 11.35 -14.65 32.94
C ASP A 739 11.04 -14.64 34.45
N LEU A 740 9.80 -14.91 34.81
CA LEU A 740 9.36 -14.85 36.21
C LEU A 740 9.94 -15.98 37.08
N THR A 741 10.65 -16.95 36.51
CA THR A 741 11.43 -17.93 37.28
C THR A 741 12.73 -17.33 37.84
N LEU A 742 13.18 -16.19 37.31
CA LEU A 742 14.35 -15.46 37.78
C LEU A 742 14.00 -14.40 38.84
N TYR A 743 12.74 -13.99 38.92
CA TYR A 743 12.24 -13.11 39.98
C TYR A 743 12.30 -13.79 41.37
N PRO A 744 12.77 -13.14 42.44
CA PRO A 744 13.11 -11.71 42.57
C PRO A 744 14.61 -11.38 42.43
N LEU A 745 15.43 -12.25 41.85
CA LEU A 745 16.86 -11.95 41.61
C LEU A 745 17.07 -11.13 40.33
N GLU A 746 16.02 -10.99 39.53
CA GLU A 746 16.00 -10.20 38.31
C GLU A 746 14.65 -9.50 38.20
N ASP A 747 14.67 -8.26 37.71
CA ASP A 747 13.46 -7.46 37.47
C ASP A 747 13.69 -6.52 36.28
N VAL A 748 12.61 -6.07 35.65
CA VAL A 748 12.62 -5.15 34.51
C VAL A 748 11.79 -3.91 34.82
N ALA A 749 12.14 -2.79 34.21
CA ALA A 749 11.47 -1.52 34.40
C ALA A 749 11.47 -0.65 33.15
N ILE A 750 10.54 0.29 33.11
CA ILE A 750 10.45 1.33 32.11
C ILE A 750 10.49 2.70 32.80
N ILE A 751 11.21 3.62 32.17
CA ILE A 751 11.11 5.05 32.42
C ILE A 751 10.60 5.67 31.12
N TYR A 752 9.50 6.41 31.18
CA TYR A 752 8.87 6.98 29.99
C TYR A 752 8.41 8.41 30.26
N LEU A 753 8.87 9.35 29.44
CA LEU A 753 8.55 10.76 29.48
C LEU A 753 7.68 11.11 28.28
N ALA A 754 6.53 11.72 28.53
CA ALA A 754 5.70 12.28 27.47
C ALA A 754 4.89 13.48 27.95
N GLU A 755 4.37 14.23 26.99
CA GLU A 755 3.41 15.30 27.23
C GLU A 755 1.97 14.79 27.06
N HIS A 756 1.05 15.30 27.88
CA HIS A 756 -0.37 14.99 27.75
C HIS A 756 -1.22 16.18 28.22
N ASN A 757 -1.96 16.84 27.32
CA ASN A 757 -2.78 18.02 27.61
C ASN A 757 -1.98 19.21 28.20
N GLY A 758 -0.82 19.54 27.60
CA GLY A 758 -0.04 20.72 27.99
C GLY A 758 0.73 20.59 29.30
N ARG A 759 1.01 19.35 29.73
CA ARG A 759 1.76 19.00 30.95
C ARG A 759 2.58 17.74 30.71
N TYR A 760 3.61 17.54 31.51
CA TYR A 760 4.52 16.41 31.38
C TYR A 760 4.25 15.32 32.39
N VAL A 761 4.39 14.07 31.94
CA VAL A 761 4.25 12.87 32.76
C VAL A 761 5.49 12.00 32.60
N LEU A 762 6.14 11.67 33.72
CA LEU A 762 7.26 10.74 33.77
C LEU A 762 6.83 9.48 34.50
N LEU A 763 6.52 8.43 33.75
CA LEU A 763 6.21 7.11 34.27
C LEU A 763 7.49 6.41 34.73
N VAL A 764 7.48 5.89 35.95
CA VAL A 764 8.62 5.17 36.53
C VAL A 764 8.11 3.91 37.23
N TRP A 765 8.23 2.77 36.56
CA TRP A 765 7.75 1.51 37.13
C TRP A 765 8.40 0.26 36.54
N GLY A 766 8.40 -0.81 37.33
CA GLY A 766 8.79 -2.16 36.90
C GLY A 766 7.77 -3.22 37.30
N PHE A 767 8.06 -4.50 37.01
CA PHE A 767 7.18 -5.60 37.40
C PHE A 767 7.07 -5.69 38.93
N GLY A 768 8.20 -5.70 39.61
CA GLY A 768 8.30 -5.65 41.06
C GLY A 768 8.69 -4.28 41.62
N TRP A 769 8.90 -4.24 42.94
CA TRP A 769 9.43 -3.05 43.61
C TRP A 769 10.93 -2.89 43.30
N GLU A 770 11.64 -3.99 43.03
CA GLU A 770 13.05 -4.01 42.67
C GLU A 770 13.28 -3.24 41.35
N GLY A 771 12.49 -3.52 40.32
CA GLY A 771 12.54 -2.83 39.02
C GLY A 771 12.16 -1.36 39.14
N THR A 772 11.06 -1.05 39.83
CA THR A 772 10.64 0.35 40.08
C THR A 772 11.74 1.13 40.81
N TYR A 773 12.39 0.51 41.79
CA TYR A 773 13.48 1.15 42.52
C TYR A 773 14.76 1.24 41.69
N ALA A 774 15.05 0.28 40.80
CA ALA A 774 16.15 0.35 39.84
C ALA A 774 15.99 1.55 38.90
N ALA A 775 14.80 1.75 38.34
CA ALA A 775 14.47 2.93 37.54
C ALA A 775 14.65 4.24 38.33
N SER A 776 14.25 4.25 39.61
CA SER A 776 14.46 5.39 40.49
C SER A 776 15.94 5.63 40.85
N VAL A 777 16.76 4.58 40.93
CA VAL A 777 18.22 4.67 41.13
C VAL A 777 18.88 5.23 39.88
N PHE A 778 18.46 4.79 38.70
CA PHE A 778 18.94 5.30 37.41
C PHE A 778 18.63 6.79 37.25
N LEU A 779 17.38 7.20 37.47
CA LEU A 779 16.98 8.62 37.44
C LEU A 779 17.61 9.45 38.56
N GLY A 780 18.03 8.81 39.65
CA GLY A 780 18.68 9.47 40.78
C GLY A 780 20.12 9.96 40.48
N ASP A 781 20.67 9.64 39.31
CA ASP A 781 21.99 10.08 38.86
C ASP A 781 21.90 10.92 37.59
N ILE A 782 22.23 12.21 37.69
CA ILE A 782 22.20 13.16 36.56
C ILE A 782 23.15 12.75 35.43
N ALA A 783 24.21 11.99 35.72
CA ALA A 783 25.09 11.49 34.67
C ALA A 783 24.32 10.63 33.65
N ASN A 784 23.27 9.93 34.09
CA ASN A 784 22.41 9.17 33.19
C ASN A 784 21.54 10.09 32.32
N TRP A 785 21.02 11.19 32.87
CA TRP A 785 20.25 12.16 32.06
C TRP A 785 21.10 12.75 30.93
N GLN A 786 22.40 12.95 31.19
CA GLN A 786 23.35 13.43 30.18
C GLN A 786 23.76 12.34 29.20
N ALA A 787 23.87 11.09 29.64
CA ALA A 787 24.16 9.95 28.77
C ALA A 787 23.01 9.65 27.80
N TYR A 788 21.79 10.03 28.18
CA TYR A 788 20.54 9.77 27.47
C TYR A 788 19.80 11.09 27.15
N LEU A 789 20.53 12.15 26.76
CA LEU A 789 19.99 13.52 26.74
C LEU A 789 18.79 13.74 25.80
N GLY A 790 18.73 12.99 24.69
CA GLY A 790 17.68 13.09 23.67
C GLY A 790 16.61 12.01 23.78
N THR A 791 16.70 11.13 24.78
CA THR A 791 15.76 10.02 24.91
C THR A 791 14.55 10.41 25.74
N HIS A 792 13.38 9.89 25.39
CA HIS A 792 12.17 10.03 26.19
C HIS A 792 11.76 8.70 26.84
N MET A 793 12.31 7.56 26.39
CA MET A 793 12.11 6.26 27.03
C MET A 793 13.44 5.56 27.32
N VAL A 794 13.49 4.85 28.44
CA VAL A 794 14.53 3.86 28.75
C VAL A 794 13.91 2.60 29.35
N MET A 795 14.26 1.44 28.82
CA MET A 795 13.96 0.12 29.40
C MET A 795 15.19 -0.45 30.11
N LEU A 796 14.99 -0.86 31.37
CA LEU A 796 16.03 -1.25 32.30
C LEU A 796 15.86 -2.69 32.76
N ARG A 797 16.98 -3.41 32.87
CA ARG A 797 17.07 -4.66 33.61
C ARG A 797 17.91 -4.47 34.85
N TRP A 798 17.47 -5.02 35.97
CA TRP A 798 18.28 -5.18 37.18
C TRP A 798 18.51 -6.66 37.45
N VAL A 799 19.75 -7.04 37.76
CA VAL A 799 20.15 -8.41 38.10
C VAL A 799 20.96 -8.41 39.40
N ASP A 800 20.50 -9.12 40.43
CA ASP A 800 21.23 -9.30 41.70
C ASP A 800 22.40 -10.27 41.53
N VAL A 801 23.48 -9.79 40.90
CA VAL A 801 24.68 -10.60 40.60
C VAL A 801 25.42 -11.06 41.86
N ASN A 802 25.23 -10.35 42.97
CA ASN A 802 25.96 -10.57 44.20
C ASN A 802 25.13 -11.35 45.25
N THR A 803 23.83 -11.53 45.00
CA THR A 803 22.84 -12.24 45.82
C THR A 803 22.61 -11.64 47.21
N ASP A 804 22.73 -10.32 47.36
CA ASP A 804 22.44 -9.60 48.61
C ASP A 804 21.01 -9.03 48.68
N GLY A 805 20.24 -9.13 47.59
CA GLY A 805 18.87 -8.64 47.47
C GLY A 805 18.76 -7.11 47.49
N LEU A 806 19.86 -6.39 47.24
CA LEU A 806 19.89 -4.94 47.19
C LEU A 806 19.97 -4.46 45.75
N VAL A 807 19.16 -3.47 45.38
CA VAL A 807 19.29 -2.83 44.08
C VAL A 807 20.46 -1.86 44.09
N GLN A 808 21.51 -2.17 43.32
CA GLN A 808 22.71 -1.34 43.21
C GLN A 808 22.90 -0.80 41.80
N ALA A 809 23.46 0.42 41.67
CA ALA A 809 23.60 1.07 40.37
C ALA A 809 24.45 0.27 39.35
N ASN A 810 25.44 -0.49 39.83
CA ASN A 810 26.30 -1.34 39.00
C ASN A 810 25.64 -2.67 38.57
N GLU A 811 24.39 -2.89 38.95
CA GLU A 811 23.58 -4.07 38.62
C GLU A 811 22.43 -3.72 37.65
N ILE A 812 22.34 -2.46 37.24
CA ILE A 812 21.32 -1.94 36.35
C ILE A 812 21.93 -1.78 34.96
N SER A 813 21.27 -2.31 33.94
CA SER A 813 21.61 -2.13 32.53
C SER A 813 20.44 -1.58 31.74
N VAL A 814 20.73 -0.67 30.81
CA VAL A 814 19.79 -0.22 29.78
C VAL A 814 19.79 -1.23 28.65
N GLU A 815 18.62 -1.74 28.28
CA GLU A 815 18.47 -2.70 27.18
C GLU A 815 17.87 -2.06 25.92
N ALA A 816 17.04 -1.03 26.10
CA ALA A 816 16.49 -0.24 25.01
C ALA A 816 16.31 1.23 25.45
N SER A 817 16.38 2.15 24.50
CA SER A 817 16.08 3.56 24.69
C SER A 817 15.67 4.18 23.35
N THR A 818 14.69 5.08 23.36
CA THR A 818 14.23 5.86 22.21
C THR A 818 14.38 7.34 22.50
#